data_AF-A0A954U3F3-F1
#
_entry.id   AF-A0A954U3F3-F1
#
_cell.length_a   1.000
_cell.length_b   1.000
_cell.length_c   1.000
_cell.angle_alpha   90.00
_cell.angle_beta   90.00
_cell.angle_gamma   90.00
#
_symmetry.space_group_name_H-M   'P 1'
#
loop_
_entity.id
_entity.type
_entity.pdbx_description
1 polymer ?
#
loop_
_entity_poly.entity_id
_entity_poly.type
_entity_poly.pdbx_seq_one_letter_code
_entity_poly.pdbx_strand_id
1 'polypeptide(L)'
;MTHELKPAAEEALARILHDASGFDLRDLDRRASFAELGFDSLFLIQFTQKIRNKLKVKVTFRQLIEELPTLDALIEFIGSHATVSALGASTAAATTAVVAGSADQATPMAELVPTSAAPLPTVGSSVSVPLSEPTPTDTAPLMSQQHAPQPDAQPQTAAPLFVSATSEPPRVKSARDMLALEQIIAQQNQLMSMQLQLLSGRRMASAAVPAMSALAQTTSAPATGVESQATSAPAASVAHSALAPVTASPAAITNFERFGPYKPIRKSPTGGLTVQQQQSLDRFMERFIARTQRSRAHAQKHRPHFADPRGVAGYRRVWKSIVYQISVERSGGSKLWDIDGNEYIDIAMGFGLNLFGHSPEFVTTALHEQLERGVEVGPQSPLAGEVAELLCDFSRKDRVTFCNTGSEAVMAAMRLARTVTGKSKIVYFNKDYHGNFEEVLLRSNQAGNQRRTQPAAPGVPQSFADNSIVLDYGTFEALQAIRDHADEIAAVLVEPVQSADPFNKPHDFLHKIRQITRENDMAMIMDEVITGFRAAQGGAQEWFGVWGDMSTYGKVLGGGLPIGALAGSARFMDALDGGDWKYEDDSEPTADMTFFAGTFVRHPLAITAAHQVLMKIKEEGPELQESLTRKTSYLVDELNRFFTDESFPFRVAQFTSLFRFMFPPDLEYADLLYFHLLERGIFTRGWGDNCFLSTAHSDADVQRIMEAVRSSCFEIRSGGFMPKADALPASSNSPSSPPLAHRALEEESTAQPTTLVSQQSSGHAVHFGCAICTDSAAQTSLPTTHPRSDASHPHGLKHASSRRVNLDRAERISTVEEIQEGGDLPPLFCMPAADGLSLVYHDLAQELGEEQPIYGLTSPGVYGEELPLTIEEMARRFIEDIQEQFPHGPYLLMGYCSGGTIAFEAAQQLADAGEQVALVAGIETYDWGTAQSSRPTPLIKVYYHLQRLEFHLRNFMLLKFSDQWVFLKSKFNRVRARTKNWRDMLVSLFSKPKAISASGAVNMHELWRLHDAQADRYRPKPYPGKLLLIRPKKDYRSYVGKEDLVAIAGVQIVRIPAFPAGLMTPPYVSQVAKLIKEAIREGLANTASGQRAESTRRLETCPDRHLSSNQIPAAWV
;
A
#
# COMPACT_ATOMS: atom_id res chain seq x y z
N MET A 1 23.44 39.92 -12.46
CA MET A 1 24.23 38.86 -11.80
C MET A 1 23.40 38.07 -10.79
N THR A 2 23.14 38.55 -9.56
CA THR A 2 22.40 37.76 -8.54
C THR A 2 21.04 37.24 -9.03
N HIS A 3 20.28 38.06 -9.76
CA HIS A 3 18.95 37.68 -10.25
C HIS A 3 18.95 36.64 -11.40
N GLU A 4 20.11 36.36 -12.01
CA GLU A 4 20.26 35.39 -13.12
C GLU A 4 20.67 34.00 -12.62
N LEU A 5 21.26 33.90 -11.43
CA LEU A 5 21.72 32.63 -10.85
C LEU A 5 20.65 31.92 -10.00
N LYS A 6 19.59 32.61 -9.59
CA LYS A 6 18.51 32.04 -8.78
C LYS A 6 17.85 30.78 -9.40
N PRO A 7 17.56 30.71 -10.72
CA PRO A 7 17.03 29.49 -11.34
C PRO A 7 18.01 28.31 -11.31
N ALA A 8 19.32 28.57 -11.49
CA ALA A 8 20.34 27.52 -11.46
C ALA A 8 20.62 27.04 -10.01
N ALA A 9 20.54 27.93 -9.02
CA ALA A 9 20.56 27.58 -7.61
C ALA A 9 19.35 26.71 -7.22
N GLU A 10 18.17 27.06 -7.71
CA GLU A 10 16.94 26.29 -7.52
C GLU A 10 17.02 24.88 -8.11
N GLU A 11 17.48 24.74 -9.36
CA GLU A 11 17.62 23.43 -9.99
C GLU A 11 18.71 22.57 -9.31
N ALA A 12 19.83 23.19 -8.92
CA ALA A 12 20.91 22.51 -8.21
C ALA A 12 20.49 22.04 -6.81
N LEU A 13 19.72 22.85 -6.07
CA LEU A 13 19.09 22.46 -4.80
C LEU A 13 18.04 21.36 -5.00
N ALA A 14 17.20 21.45 -6.03
CA ALA A 14 16.17 20.43 -6.30
C ALA A 14 16.80 19.05 -6.52
N ARG A 15 17.89 18.97 -7.28
CA ARG A 15 18.67 17.73 -7.47
C ARG A 15 19.22 17.21 -6.14
N ILE A 16 19.77 18.08 -5.29
CA ILE A 16 20.36 17.68 -3.99
C ILE A 16 19.30 17.25 -2.97
N LEU A 17 18.14 17.90 -2.96
CA LEU A 17 17.00 17.57 -2.11
C LEU A 17 16.43 16.20 -2.48
N HIS A 18 16.26 15.97 -3.79
CA HIS A 18 15.86 14.70 -4.37
C HIS A 18 16.86 13.59 -4.06
N ASP A 19 18.16 13.83 -4.28
CA ASP A 19 19.25 12.89 -3.95
C ASP A 19 19.28 12.49 -2.47
N ALA A 20 18.75 13.31 -1.55
CA ALA A 20 18.84 13.09 -0.11
C ALA A 20 17.54 12.56 0.53
N SER A 21 16.36 12.87 -0.02
CA SER A 21 15.05 12.45 0.54
C SER A 21 14.13 11.72 -0.43
N GLY A 22 14.36 11.84 -1.74
CA GLY A 22 13.41 11.45 -2.77
C GLY A 22 12.16 12.35 -2.87
N PHE A 23 12.13 13.53 -2.23
CA PHE A 23 11.14 14.58 -2.51
C PHE A 23 11.57 15.43 -3.71
N ASP A 24 10.61 15.89 -4.51
CA ASP A 24 10.82 16.92 -5.53
C ASP A 24 10.62 18.32 -4.92
N LEU A 25 11.43 19.30 -5.34
CA LEU A 25 11.32 20.70 -4.88
C LEU A 25 9.97 21.35 -5.22
N ARG A 26 9.19 20.75 -6.13
CA ARG A 26 7.85 21.18 -6.55
C ARG A 26 6.71 20.56 -5.73
N ASP A 27 6.97 19.49 -4.98
CA ASP A 27 5.97 18.79 -4.14
C ASP A 27 5.88 19.36 -2.71
N LEU A 28 6.72 20.36 -2.39
CA LEU A 28 6.89 20.93 -1.05
C LEU A 28 6.39 22.38 -1.02
N ASP A 29 5.81 22.81 0.12
CA ASP A 29 5.55 24.23 0.33
C ASP A 29 6.89 24.94 0.61
N ARG A 30 7.37 25.69 -0.38
CA ARG A 30 8.66 26.38 -0.35
C ARG A 30 8.77 27.49 0.71
N ARG A 31 7.64 27.85 1.33
CA ARG A 31 7.51 28.85 2.41
C ARG A 31 7.24 28.24 3.78
N ALA A 32 6.89 26.96 3.85
CA ALA A 32 6.89 26.24 5.11
C ALA A 32 8.33 26.04 5.59
N SER A 33 8.51 25.96 6.90
CA SER A 33 9.82 25.63 7.46
C SER A 33 10.19 24.16 7.17
N PHE A 34 11.48 23.86 7.11
CA PHE A 34 11.93 22.46 6.95
C PHE A 34 11.39 21.51 8.02
N ALA A 35 11.16 22.00 9.25
CA ALA A 35 10.50 21.24 10.32
C ALA A 35 9.01 20.97 10.03
N GLU A 36 8.28 21.93 9.47
CA GLU A 36 6.86 21.76 9.08
C GLU A 36 6.69 20.84 7.86
N LEU A 37 7.69 20.79 6.97
CA LEU A 37 7.77 19.79 5.91
C LEU A 37 8.02 18.35 6.43
N GLY A 38 8.22 18.19 7.74
CA GLY A 38 8.39 16.89 8.40
C GLY A 38 9.78 16.28 8.18
N PHE A 39 10.76 17.09 7.80
CA PHE A 39 12.14 16.66 7.60
C PHE A 39 12.84 16.47 8.95
N ASP A 40 13.40 15.28 9.18
CA ASP A 40 14.15 15.00 10.40
C ASP A 40 15.59 15.52 10.34
N SER A 41 16.21 15.68 11.51
CA SER A 41 17.56 16.26 11.63
C SER A 41 18.63 15.45 10.89
N LEU A 42 18.48 14.13 10.78
CA LEU A 42 19.42 13.26 10.06
C LEU A 42 19.40 13.57 8.57
N PHE A 43 18.22 13.69 7.98
CA PHE A 43 18.08 14.15 6.59
C PHE A 43 18.65 15.57 6.41
N LEU A 44 18.37 16.52 7.32
CA LEU A 44 18.84 17.91 7.18
C LEU A 44 20.37 18.04 7.30
N ILE A 45 21.01 17.20 8.13
CA ILE A 45 22.47 17.06 8.18
C ILE A 45 23.00 16.50 6.85
N GLN A 46 22.40 15.43 6.32
CA GLN A 46 22.79 14.88 5.01
C GLN A 46 22.57 15.88 3.85
N PHE A 47 21.51 16.70 3.92
CA PHE A 47 21.18 17.72 2.93
C PHE A 47 22.21 18.87 2.93
N THR A 48 22.55 19.42 4.11
CA THR A 48 23.61 20.43 4.24
C THR A 48 24.99 19.90 3.82
N GLN A 49 25.31 18.64 4.13
CA GLN A 49 26.52 17.97 3.63
C GLN A 49 26.54 17.86 2.10
N LYS A 50 25.44 17.46 1.45
CA LYS A 50 25.38 17.39 -0.03
C LYS A 50 25.42 18.77 -0.69
N ILE A 51 24.83 19.81 -0.09
CA ILE A 51 24.99 21.21 -0.51
C ILE A 51 26.47 21.61 -0.48
N ARG A 52 27.15 21.39 0.64
CA ARG A 52 28.58 21.68 0.81
C ARG A 52 29.45 20.92 -0.20
N ASN A 53 29.15 19.64 -0.43
CA ASN A 53 29.96 18.78 -1.28
C ASN A 53 29.75 19.05 -2.77
N LYS A 54 28.52 19.30 -3.24
CA LYS A 54 28.20 19.55 -4.66
C LYS A 54 28.31 21.02 -5.06
N LEU A 55 27.79 21.96 -4.27
CA LEU A 55 27.71 23.39 -4.64
C LEU A 55 28.86 24.23 -4.08
N LYS A 56 29.67 23.65 -3.17
CA LYS A 56 30.77 24.31 -2.45
C LYS A 56 30.37 25.50 -1.55
N VAL A 57 29.06 25.69 -1.33
CA VAL A 57 28.52 26.64 -0.33
C VAL A 57 28.49 25.97 1.03
N LYS A 58 29.13 26.55 2.05
CA LYS A 58 29.02 26.07 3.44
C LYS A 58 27.71 26.61 4.03
N VAL A 59 26.76 25.70 4.27
CA VAL A 59 25.57 25.91 5.12
C VAL A 59 25.75 25.02 6.36
N THR A 60 25.38 25.50 7.56
CA THR A 60 25.29 24.67 8.78
C THR A 60 23.86 24.20 9.03
N PHE A 61 23.68 23.22 9.92
CA PHE A 61 22.34 22.79 10.33
C PHE A 61 21.57 23.93 10.99
N ARG A 62 22.21 24.72 11.86
CA ARG A 62 21.63 25.92 12.47
C ARG A 62 21.17 26.93 11.43
N GLN A 63 22.03 27.28 10.47
CA GLN A 63 21.66 28.24 9.42
C GLN A 63 20.43 27.78 8.65
N LEU A 64 20.26 26.47 8.43
CA LEU A 64 19.11 25.92 7.72
C LEU A 64 17.81 25.84 8.58
N ILE A 65 17.91 26.04 9.90
CA ILE A 65 16.76 26.08 10.83
C ILE A 65 16.41 27.50 11.28
N GLU A 66 17.39 28.38 11.47
CA GLU A 66 17.21 29.72 12.06
C GLU A 66 17.27 30.86 11.03
N GLU A 67 18.30 30.87 10.17
CA GLU A 67 18.55 31.98 9.23
C GLU A 67 17.87 31.77 7.86
N LEU A 68 17.83 30.52 7.41
CA LEU A 68 17.31 30.06 6.12
C LEU A 68 16.22 28.98 6.31
N PRO A 69 15.21 29.18 7.19
CA PRO A 69 14.27 28.13 7.61
C PRO A 69 13.42 27.55 6.47
N THR A 70 13.35 28.22 5.33
CA THR A 70 12.49 27.88 4.19
C THR A 70 13.30 27.65 2.93
N LEU A 71 12.72 26.87 2.00
CA LEU A 71 13.40 26.48 0.77
C LEU A 71 13.63 27.68 -0.17
N ASP A 72 12.72 28.65 -0.21
CA ASP A 72 12.94 29.90 -0.97
C ASP A 72 14.09 30.76 -0.41
N ALA A 73 14.28 30.81 0.92
CA ALA A 73 15.40 31.52 1.54
C ALA A 73 16.75 30.84 1.23
N LEU A 74 16.79 29.51 1.31
CA LEU A 74 17.98 28.71 0.97
C LEU A 74 18.38 28.85 -0.51
N ILE A 75 17.40 28.91 -1.43
CA ILE A 75 17.62 29.18 -2.86
C ILE A 75 18.23 30.57 -3.07
N GLU A 76 17.77 31.60 -2.37
CA GLU A 76 18.30 32.96 -2.50
C GLU A 76 19.71 33.10 -1.91
N PHE A 77 19.99 32.42 -0.79
CA PHE A 77 21.33 32.33 -0.21
C PHE A 77 22.32 31.64 -1.17
N ILE A 78 21.95 30.48 -1.73
CA ILE A 78 22.82 29.76 -2.66
C ILE A 78 22.97 30.48 -4.01
N GLY A 79 21.93 31.16 -4.49
CA GLY A 79 21.99 32.02 -5.68
C GLY A 79 22.87 33.28 -5.52
N SER A 80 23.22 33.64 -4.28
CA SER A 80 24.14 34.75 -3.97
C SER A 80 25.55 34.31 -3.55
N HIS A 81 25.74 33.05 -3.13
CA HIS A 81 27.03 32.55 -2.61
C HIS A 81 27.67 31.43 -3.44
N ALA A 82 26.96 30.78 -4.37
CA ALA A 82 27.55 29.77 -5.26
C ALA A 82 28.22 30.38 -6.50
N THR A 83 29.26 29.73 -7.02
CA THR A 83 29.88 30.12 -8.29
C THR A 83 29.09 29.58 -9.49
N VAL A 84 29.14 30.29 -10.62
CA VAL A 84 28.43 29.91 -11.86
C VAL A 84 28.78 28.48 -12.31
N SER A 85 30.04 28.07 -12.13
CA SER A 85 30.51 26.71 -12.44
C SER A 85 30.00 25.65 -11.47
N ALA A 86 29.71 25.99 -10.21
CA ALA A 86 29.14 25.07 -9.22
C ALA A 86 27.62 24.89 -9.39
N LEU A 87 26.94 25.85 -10.03
CA LEU A 87 25.53 25.78 -10.40
C LEU A 87 25.27 25.12 -11.78
N GLY A 88 26.32 24.76 -12.51
CA GLY A 88 26.22 23.97 -13.75
C GLY A 88 25.64 24.70 -14.97
N ALA A 89 25.62 26.03 -14.98
CA ALA A 89 25.06 26.82 -16.08
C ALA A 89 25.95 26.75 -17.34
N SER A 90 25.52 25.95 -18.32
CA SER A 90 26.18 25.84 -19.63
C SER A 90 25.72 26.94 -20.59
N THR A 91 26.64 27.53 -21.34
CA THR A 91 26.36 28.55 -22.36
C THR A 91 26.49 27.96 -23.76
N ALA A 92 25.39 27.96 -24.52
CA ALA A 92 25.35 27.49 -25.91
C ALA A 92 24.69 28.56 -26.79
N ALA A 93 25.52 29.34 -27.50
CA ALA A 93 25.07 30.29 -28.51
C ALA A 93 24.80 29.57 -29.85
N ALA A 94 23.83 30.06 -30.61
CA ALA A 94 23.44 29.45 -31.88
C ALA A 94 24.46 29.74 -33.01
N THR A 95 24.62 28.80 -33.95
CA THR A 95 25.23 29.06 -35.26
C THR A 95 24.63 28.13 -36.30
N THR A 96 23.73 28.66 -37.12
CA THR A 96 23.14 27.97 -38.29
C THR A 96 23.70 28.58 -39.58
N ALA A 97 24.31 27.74 -40.42
CA ALA A 97 24.81 28.14 -41.74
C ALA A 97 23.78 27.87 -42.85
N VAL A 98 23.87 28.61 -43.96
CA VAL A 98 22.86 28.67 -45.03
C VAL A 98 23.38 28.02 -46.32
N VAL A 99 22.53 27.24 -46.98
CA VAL A 99 22.64 26.84 -48.40
C VAL A 99 21.24 27.04 -49.03
N ALA A 100 21.15 27.33 -50.33
CA ALA A 100 19.92 27.89 -50.93
C ALA A 100 19.65 27.42 -52.37
N GLY A 101 18.36 27.48 -52.77
CA GLY A 101 17.86 27.21 -54.12
C GLY A 101 17.10 25.86 -54.24
N SER A 102 16.16 25.70 -55.18
CA SER A 102 15.55 26.68 -56.09
C SER A 102 14.19 26.21 -56.64
N ALA A 103 13.46 27.13 -57.28
CA ALA A 103 12.16 26.98 -57.95
C ALA A 103 12.19 25.99 -59.17
N ASP A 104 11.13 25.70 -59.95
CA ASP A 104 10.01 26.57 -60.35
C ASP A 104 8.86 25.84 -61.14
N GLN A 105 7.70 26.50 -61.31
CA GLN A 105 6.66 26.32 -62.38
C GLN A 105 5.96 24.93 -62.61
N ALA A 106 4.81 24.75 -63.30
CA ALA A 106 3.63 25.61 -63.63
C ALA A 106 2.41 24.75 -64.13
N THR A 107 1.23 25.40 -64.28
CA THR A 107 -0.13 24.94 -64.68
C THR A 107 -0.41 25.02 -66.22
N PRO A 108 -1.65 24.93 -66.82
CA PRO A 108 -3.00 24.39 -66.44
C PRO A 108 -3.76 23.60 -67.60
N MET A 109 -5.11 23.43 -67.46
CA MET A 109 -6.18 23.19 -68.49
C MET A 109 -6.40 21.74 -69.01
N ALA A 110 -7.60 21.31 -69.47
CA ALA A 110 -8.97 21.87 -69.54
C ALA A 110 -10.02 20.73 -69.34
N GLU A 111 -11.15 20.89 -68.63
CA GLU A 111 -12.46 21.43 -69.06
C GLU A 111 -13.29 20.55 -70.02
N LEU A 112 -14.48 20.08 -69.59
CA LEU A 112 -15.76 20.06 -70.37
C LEU A 112 -16.97 19.48 -69.59
N VAL A 113 -18.14 20.12 -69.76
CA VAL A 113 -19.51 19.87 -69.22
C VAL A 113 -20.45 20.44 -70.33
N PRO A 114 -21.70 19.98 -70.68
CA PRO A 114 -22.83 19.77 -69.73
C PRO A 114 -24.03 18.85 -70.17
N THR A 115 -25.17 18.98 -69.45
CA THR A 115 -26.59 18.64 -69.83
C THR A 115 -26.97 17.14 -70.01
N SER A 116 -28.24 16.69 -69.89
CA SER A 116 -29.56 17.35 -69.77
C SER A 116 -30.55 16.57 -68.85
N ALA A 117 -31.79 17.05 -68.66
CA ALA A 117 -32.72 16.66 -67.58
C ALA A 117 -33.99 15.85 -67.96
N ALA A 118 -34.54 15.13 -66.95
CA ALA A 118 -35.98 14.80 -66.72
C ALA A 118 -36.72 13.87 -67.73
N PRO A 119 -37.99 13.39 -67.47
CA PRO A 119 -38.83 13.44 -66.26
C PRO A 119 -39.41 12.06 -65.79
N LEU A 120 -40.37 12.09 -64.85
CA LEU A 120 -41.20 10.95 -64.37
C LEU A 120 -42.24 10.45 -65.41
N PRO A 121 -42.86 9.27 -65.19
CA PRO A 121 -44.29 9.28 -64.80
C PRO A 121 -44.67 8.30 -63.65
N THR A 122 -45.94 8.33 -63.25
CA THR A 122 -46.53 7.70 -62.04
C THR A 122 -47.52 6.56 -62.33
N VAL A 123 -47.94 5.84 -61.26
CA VAL A 123 -49.19 5.08 -60.99
C VAL A 123 -48.86 3.73 -60.31
N GLY A 124 -49.48 3.28 -59.20
CA GLY A 124 -50.41 3.94 -58.28
C GLY A 124 -51.62 3.07 -57.89
N SER A 125 -51.83 2.77 -56.59
CA SER A 125 -53.11 2.36 -55.97
C SER A 125 -53.04 2.31 -54.43
N SER A 126 -54.20 2.44 -53.79
CA SER A 126 -54.42 2.39 -52.31
C SER A 126 -54.69 0.94 -51.82
N VAL A 127 -54.89 0.62 -50.53
CA VAL A 127 -56.11 0.88 -49.72
C VAL A 127 -55.85 0.77 -48.19
N SER A 128 -56.42 1.75 -47.48
CA SER A 128 -57.02 1.85 -46.13
C SER A 128 -56.86 0.78 -45.01
N VAL A 129 -56.77 1.32 -43.79
CA VAL A 129 -56.90 0.73 -42.43
C VAL A 129 -58.38 0.79 -41.95
N PRO A 130 -58.92 -0.18 -41.16
CA PRO A 130 -59.23 0.11 -39.73
C PRO A 130 -59.29 -1.08 -38.72
N LEU A 131 -58.91 -0.75 -37.47
CA LEU A 131 -59.51 -1.09 -36.15
C LEU A 131 -60.27 -2.43 -35.90
N SER A 132 -60.00 -3.09 -34.76
CA SER A 132 -60.89 -3.15 -33.56
C SER A 132 -60.35 -4.04 -32.42
N GLU A 133 -60.70 -3.73 -31.17
CA GLU A 133 -60.69 -4.67 -30.02
C GLU A 133 -62.00 -5.50 -30.00
N PRO A 134 -62.12 -6.59 -29.20
CA PRO A 134 -62.71 -6.40 -27.85
C PRO A 134 -62.27 -7.41 -26.75
N THR A 135 -62.68 -7.12 -25.51
CA THR A 135 -62.77 -8.02 -24.34
C THR A 135 -64.26 -8.30 -24.00
N PRO A 136 -64.65 -8.94 -22.88
CA PRO A 136 -64.25 -10.24 -22.28
C PRO A 136 -65.48 -11.16 -22.01
N THR A 137 -65.29 -12.37 -21.44
CA THR A 137 -66.33 -13.03 -20.60
C THR A 137 -65.81 -14.11 -19.63
N ASP A 138 -66.52 -14.29 -18.51
CA ASP A 138 -66.29 -15.30 -17.45
C ASP A 138 -66.73 -16.73 -17.81
N THR A 139 -66.27 -17.73 -17.04
CA THR A 139 -67.17 -18.55 -16.18
C THR A 139 -66.45 -19.51 -15.21
N ALA A 140 -66.94 -19.54 -13.98
CA ALA A 140 -66.89 -20.68 -13.03
C ALA A 140 -68.36 -21.10 -12.74
N PRO A 141 -68.75 -22.18 -11.96
CA PRO A 141 -68.32 -22.37 -10.56
C PRO A 141 -68.42 -23.79 -9.88
N LEU A 142 -68.01 -23.84 -8.59
CA LEU A 142 -68.66 -24.52 -7.43
C LEU A 142 -68.51 -26.04 -7.08
N MET A 143 -68.43 -26.25 -5.74
CA MET A 143 -68.72 -27.45 -4.90
C MET A 143 -67.67 -28.59 -4.76
N SER A 144 -67.52 -29.34 -3.64
CA SER A 144 -67.71 -29.05 -2.19
C SER A 144 -67.26 -30.20 -1.23
N GLN A 145 -66.72 -29.87 -0.05
CA GLN A 145 -66.81 -30.58 1.27
C GLN A 145 -66.06 -31.90 1.62
N GLN A 146 -65.41 -31.90 2.82
CA GLN A 146 -65.29 -32.97 3.86
C GLN A 146 -64.52 -34.29 3.53
N HIS A 147 -64.01 -35.14 4.46
CA HIS A 147 -63.75 -35.11 5.93
C HIS A 147 -62.55 -36.06 6.28
N ALA A 148 -62.11 -36.14 7.54
CA ALA A 148 -61.23 -37.22 8.08
C ALA A 148 -62.04 -38.19 8.99
N PRO A 149 -61.58 -39.42 9.30
CA PRO A 149 -60.79 -39.63 10.52
C PRO A 149 -59.80 -40.85 10.55
N GLN A 150 -59.15 -41.05 11.70
CA GLN A 150 -58.34 -42.20 12.18
C GLN A 150 -59.22 -43.31 12.85
N PRO A 151 -58.69 -44.42 13.42
CA PRO A 151 -57.45 -45.23 13.19
C PRO A 151 -57.72 -46.77 13.12
N ASP A 152 -56.70 -47.66 12.98
CA ASP A 152 -56.28 -48.63 14.05
C ASP A 152 -55.19 -49.70 13.71
N ALA A 153 -54.54 -50.17 14.80
CA ALA A 153 -53.66 -51.33 15.10
C ALA A 153 -53.12 -52.37 14.05
N GLN A 154 -51.76 -52.46 13.95
CA GLN A 154 -50.83 -53.60 14.27
C GLN A 154 -51.05 -55.05 13.69
N PRO A 155 -50.10 -56.05 13.84
CA PRO A 155 -48.78 -56.09 14.53
C PRO A 155 -47.56 -56.72 13.76
N GLN A 156 -46.33 -56.31 14.15
CA GLN A 156 -45.12 -57.12 14.52
C GLN A 156 -44.51 -58.22 13.57
N THR A 157 -43.21 -58.55 13.54
CA THR A 157 -41.92 -58.13 14.19
C THR A 157 -40.73 -58.62 13.27
N ALA A 158 -39.41 -58.67 13.56
CA ALA A 158 -38.59 -58.61 14.79
C ALA A 158 -37.10 -58.19 14.52
N ALA A 159 -36.44 -57.69 15.58
CA ALA A 159 -35.08 -57.99 16.12
C ALA A 159 -33.82 -58.25 15.24
N PRO A 160 -32.57 -57.97 15.71
CA PRO A 160 -32.18 -57.75 17.13
C PRO A 160 -31.23 -56.57 17.50
N LEU A 161 -31.52 -56.01 18.68
CA LEU A 161 -30.60 -55.63 19.79
C LEU A 161 -29.29 -54.86 19.55
N PHE A 162 -29.20 -53.68 20.19
CA PHE A 162 -28.09 -53.35 21.10
C PHE A 162 -28.64 -52.65 22.38
N VAL A 163 -27.81 -52.55 23.43
CA VAL A 163 -28.24 -52.23 24.81
C VAL A 163 -28.29 -50.72 25.08
N SER A 164 -29.25 -50.30 25.91
CA SER A 164 -29.37 -48.92 26.42
C SER A 164 -29.23 -48.89 27.95
N ALA A 165 -28.62 -47.82 28.48
CA ALA A 165 -28.52 -47.53 29.91
C ALA A 165 -29.10 -46.13 30.18
N THR A 166 -30.06 -46.03 31.10
CA THR A 166 -30.78 -44.80 31.40
C THR A 166 -30.07 -43.96 32.46
N SER A 167 -30.13 -42.63 32.31
CA SER A 167 -29.69 -41.66 33.32
C SER A 167 -30.79 -40.63 33.58
N GLU A 168 -30.94 -40.22 34.85
CA GLU A 168 -31.99 -39.28 35.29
C GLU A 168 -31.80 -37.85 34.73
N PRO A 169 -32.90 -37.08 34.55
CA PRO A 169 -32.78 -35.64 34.35
C PRO A 169 -32.27 -34.95 35.62
N PRO A 170 -31.34 -33.99 35.52
CA PRO A 170 -30.78 -33.30 36.70
C PRO A 170 -31.85 -32.45 37.40
N ARG A 171 -31.88 -32.54 38.74
CA ARG A 171 -32.84 -31.81 39.58
C ARG A 171 -32.78 -30.29 39.36
N VAL A 172 -33.96 -29.68 39.34
CA VAL A 172 -34.18 -28.24 39.48
C VAL A 172 -33.42 -27.72 40.70
N LYS A 173 -32.50 -26.75 40.49
CA LYS A 173 -31.92 -25.95 41.58
C LYS A 173 -32.96 -24.95 42.09
N SER A 174 -32.76 -24.51 43.33
CA SER A 174 -33.79 -23.97 44.21
C SER A 174 -34.56 -22.74 43.70
N ALA A 175 -35.68 -22.42 44.34
CA ALA A 175 -36.42 -21.18 44.10
C ALA A 175 -35.58 -19.89 44.31
N ARG A 176 -34.42 -19.96 44.99
CA ARG A 176 -33.47 -18.83 45.07
C ARG A 176 -32.80 -18.54 43.74
N ASP A 177 -32.61 -19.55 42.90
CA ASP A 177 -31.91 -19.43 41.62
C ASP A 177 -32.80 -18.75 40.56
N MET A 178 -34.13 -18.95 40.61
CA MET A 178 -35.07 -18.13 39.82
C MET A 178 -35.13 -16.68 40.31
N LEU A 179 -35.19 -16.45 41.63
CA LEU A 179 -35.14 -15.10 42.22
C LEU A 179 -33.85 -14.35 41.88
N ALA A 180 -32.71 -15.04 41.84
CA ALA A 180 -31.45 -14.47 41.37
C ALA A 180 -31.50 -14.11 39.87
N LEU A 181 -32.10 -14.96 39.03
CA LEU A 181 -32.25 -14.70 37.60
C LEU A 181 -33.20 -13.52 37.32
N GLU A 182 -34.34 -13.43 38.02
CA GLU A 182 -35.23 -12.27 37.94
C GLU A 182 -34.54 -10.98 38.40
N GLN A 183 -33.75 -11.03 39.48
CA GLN A 183 -32.94 -9.88 39.93
C GLN A 183 -31.90 -9.46 38.88
N ILE A 184 -31.22 -10.40 38.24
CA ILE A 184 -30.26 -10.12 37.16
C ILE A 184 -30.96 -9.50 35.94
N ILE A 185 -32.11 -10.03 35.52
CA ILE A 185 -32.89 -9.49 34.39
C ILE A 185 -33.43 -8.09 34.72
N ALA A 186 -33.93 -7.86 35.94
CA ALA A 186 -34.35 -6.54 36.40
C ALA A 186 -33.19 -5.53 36.39
N GLN A 187 -32.02 -5.93 36.93
CA GLN A 187 -30.82 -5.10 36.96
C GLN A 187 -30.26 -4.81 35.56
N GLN A 188 -30.34 -5.77 34.64
CA GLN A 188 -29.95 -5.60 33.23
C GLN A 188 -30.89 -4.62 32.50
N ASN A 189 -32.20 -4.70 32.73
CA ASN A 189 -33.17 -3.74 32.20
C ASN A 189 -33.01 -2.33 32.81
N GLN A 190 -32.60 -2.25 34.07
CA GLN A 190 -32.29 -0.97 34.73
C GLN A 190 -31.01 -0.33 34.15
N LEU A 191 -29.98 -1.13 33.82
CA LEU A 191 -28.79 -0.67 33.11
C LEU A 191 -29.10 -0.25 31.65
N MET A 192 -29.93 -1.03 30.95
CA MET A 192 -30.37 -0.70 29.58
C MET A 192 -31.14 0.63 29.53
N SER A 193 -32.03 0.88 30.49
CA SER A 193 -32.78 2.14 30.58
C SER A 193 -31.91 3.33 30.99
N MET A 194 -30.91 3.15 31.86
CA MET A 194 -29.89 4.17 32.12
C MET A 194 -29.04 4.49 30.87
N GLN A 195 -28.66 3.49 30.07
CA GLN A 195 -27.95 3.72 28.81
C GLN A 195 -28.79 4.50 27.80
N LEU A 196 -30.08 4.17 27.66
CA LEU A 196 -31.02 4.91 26.78
C LEU A 196 -31.25 6.35 27.26
N GLN A 197 -31.24 6.62 28.57
CA GLN A 197 -31.30 7.98 29.11
C GLN A 197 -30.01 8.78 28.87
N LEU A 198 -28.84 8.14 28.97
CA LEU A 198 -27.55 8.77 28.64
C LEU A 198 -27.41 9.07 27.14
N LEU A 199 -27.89 8.16 26.28
CA LEU A 199 -27.87 8.31 24.81
C LEU A 199 -28.87 9.35 24.27
N SER A 200 -29.89 9.74 25.05
CA SER A 200 -30.92 10.71 24.63
C SER A 200 -30.63 12.17 25.05
N GLY A 201 -29.43 12.45 25.58
CA GLY A 201 -28.86 13.80 25.66
C GLY A 201 -29.53 14.82 26.59
N ARG A 202 -30.53 14.41 27.39
CA ARG A 202 -31.21 15.30 28.34
C ARG A 202 -30.43 15.41 29.66
N ARG A 203 -30.00 16.63 30.00
CA ARG A 203 -29.57 16.97 31.37
C ARG A 203 -30.73 16.74 32.35
N MET A 204 -30.49 15.99 33.43
CA MET A 204 -31.36 16.05 34.62
C MET A 204 -30.91 17.18 35.55
N ALA A 205 -31.88 17.92 36.09
CA ALA A 205 -31.70 18.74 37.28
C ALA A 205 -31.78 17.86 38.55
N SER A 206 -31.40 18.42 39.70
CA SER A 206 -31.43 17.72 40.99
C SER A 206 -32.83 17.24 41.38
N ALA A 207 -32.91 16.03 41.94
CA ALA A 207 -34.17 15.43 42.36
C ALA A 207 -34.81 16.13 43.57
N ALA A 208 -36.14 16.17 43.59
CA ALA A 208 -36.95 16.45 44.77
C ALA A 208 -38.14 15.47 44.84
N VAL A 209 -38.55 15.17 46.08
CA VAL A 209 -39.49 14.12 46.52
C VAL A 209 -40.84 14.10 45.77
N PRO A 210 -41.43 12.92 45.46
CA PRO A 210 -42.73 12.83 44.79
C PRO A 210 -43.92 13.10 45.73
N ALA A 211 -45.04 13.52 45.13
CA ALA A 211 -46.37 13.52 45.76
C ALA A 211 -47.37 12.73 44.89
N MET A 212 -48.34 12.08 45.54
CA MET A 212 -49.35 11.23 44.87
C MET A 212 -50.48 12.07 44.25
N SER A 213 -51.06 11.63 43.13
CA SER A 213 -52.41 11.02 43.10
C SER A 213 -53.14 11.16 41.74
N ALA A 214 -54.09 10.25 41.52
CA ALA A 214 -55.31 10.35 40.70
C ALA A 214 -55.27 10.87 39.24
N LEU A 215 -55.48 9.92 38.31
CA LEU A 215 -56.68 9.85 37.46
C LEU A 215 -57.39 11.17 37.05
N ALA A 216 -57.26 11.54 35.77
CA ALA A 216 -58.35 12.12 34.97
C ALA A 216 -58.13 11.82 33.48
N GLN A 217 -59.18 11.94 32.67
CA GLN A 217 -59.19 11.55 31.24
C GLN A 217 -59.34 12.76 30.29
N THR A 218 -59.04 12.50 29.01
CA THR A 218 -59.70 13.05 27.81
C THR A 218 -59.62 14.54 27.43
N THR A 219 -59.02 14.75 26.25
CA THR A 219 -59.54 15.52 25.08
C THR A 219 -59.43 17.06 24.97
N SER A 220 -59.40 17.45 23.70
CA SER A 220 -59.75 18.74 23.07
C SER A 220 -58.65 19.80 22.83
N ALA A 221 -58.57 20.16 21.57
CA ALA A 221 -58.25 21.48 21.00
C ALA A 221 -59.50 21.88 20.15
N PRO A 222 -59.56 23.00 19.40
CA PRO A 222 -58.57 24.07 19.18
C PRO A 222 -59.12 25.53 19.21
N ALA A 223 -58.24 26.51 18.92
CA ALA A 223 -58.51 27.85 18.38
C ALA A 223 -59.30 28.86 19.29
N THR A 224 -59.11 30.19 19.26
CA THR A 224 -59.05 31.11 18.09
C THR A 224 -58.49 32.50 18.48
N GLY A 225 -57.94 33.25 17.49
CA GLY A 225 -57.92 34.73 17.45
C GLY A 225 -56.93 35.51 18.37
N VAL A 226 -56.61 36.79 18.14
CA VAL A 226 -56.81 37.72 17.01
C VAL A 226 -55.58 38.64 16.87
N GLU A 227 -55.43 39.26 15.68
CA GLU A 227 -54.37 40.15 15.18
C GLU A 227 -53.92 41.35 16.07
N SER A 228 -52.74 41.88 15.74
CA SER A 228 -52.57 43.33 15.56
C SER A 228 -51.56 43.62 14.43
N GLN A 229 -51.73 44.72 13.70
CA GLN A 229 -50.93 45.12 12.54
C GLN A 229 -50.30 46.51 12.75
N ALA A 230 -49.09 46.76 12.23
CA ALA A 230 -48.67 48.10 11.81
C ALA A 230 -47.46 48.05 10.84
N THR A 231 -47.53 48.83 9.77
CA THR A 231 -46.53 48.95 8.69
C THR A 231 -45.53 50.09 8.92
N SER A 232 -44.35 50.05 8.28
CA SER A 232 -43.86 51.13 7.38
C SER A 232 -42.40 50.95 6.93
N ALA A 233 -42.07 51.60 5.80
CA ALA A 233 -40.73 51.91 5.28
C ALA A 233 -40.84 53.30 4.59
N PRO A 234 -39.76 54.11 4.39
CA PRO A 234 -38.80 53.83 3.32
C PRO A 234 -37.33 54.34 3.48
N ALA A 235 -36.48 53.91 2.54
CA ALA A 235 -35.20 54.43 2.00
C ALA A 235 -34.44 55.66 2.59
N ALA A 236 -33.08 55.59 2.63
CA ALA A 236 -32.19 56.38 1.72
C ALA A 236 -30.65 56.23 1.98
N SER A 237 -29.87 55.97 0.91
CA SER A 237 -28.45 56.38 0.67
C SER A 237 -27.29 55.91 1.59
N VAL A 238 -25.99 56.16 1.30
CA VAL A 238 -25.15 55.82 0.12
C VAL A 238 -23.68 55.64 0.60
N ALA A 239 -22.95 54.72 -0.04
CA ALA A 239 -21.53 54.30 0.07
C ALA A 239 -20.44 55.27 0.61
N HIS A 240 -19.36 54.66 1.12
CA HIS A 240 -17.96 55.02 0.76
C HIS A 240 -17.03 53.79 0.70
N SER A 241 -15.82 53.95 0.15
CA SER A 241 -15.01 52.87 -0.44
C SER A 241 -13.77 52.46 0.38
N ALA A 242 -13.36 51.19 0.22
CA ALA A 242 -11.99 50.72 0.44
C ALA A 242 -11.63 49.65 -0.63
N LEU A 243 -10.47 49.78 -1.27
CA LEU A 243 -9.98 48.85 -2.29
C LEU A 243 -9.23 47.67 -1.66
N ALA A 244 -9.29 46.50 -2.30
CA ALA A 244 -8.46 45.34 -1.98
C ALA A 244 -7.84 44.75 -3.28
N PRO A 245 -6.65 44.11 -3.23
CA PRO A 245 -5.84 43.92 -4.44
C PRO A 245 -6.27 42.76 -5.33
N VAL A 246 -5.96 42.88 -6.63
CA VAL A 246 -6.03 41.77 -7.59
C VAL A 246 -4.74 40.95 -7.53
N THR A 247 -4.85 39.70 -7.07
CA THR A 247 -3.83 38.66 -7.30
C THR A 247 -4.52 37.37 -7.75
N ALA A 248 -4.39 37.05 -9.03
CA ALA A 248 -4.85 35.77 -9.57
C ALA A 248 -3.78 34.70 -9.30
N SER A 249 -4.12 33.66 -8.52
CA SER A 249 -3.26 32.48 -8.38
C SER A 249 -3.27 31.67 -9.69
N PRO A 250 -2.11 31.33 -10.27
CA PRO A 250 -2.05 30.37 -11.37
C PRO A 250 -2.51 28.99 -10.84
N ALA A 251 -3.56 28.44 -11.43
CA ALA A 251 -3.99 27.09 -11.10
C ALA A 251 -3.03 26.07 -11.74
N ALA A 252 -2.19 25.42 -10.92
CA ALA A 252 -1.29 24.37 -11.39
C ALA A 252 -2.10 23.16 -11.89
N ILE A 253 -2.15 22.98 -13.23
CA ILE A 253 -2.87 21.87 -13.88
C ILE A 253 -2.07 20.58 -13.73
N THR A 254 -2.26 19.88 -12.61
CA THR A 254 -1.67 18.56 -12.36
C THR A 254 -2.52 17.46 -12.97
N ASN A 255 -2.30 17.18 -14.26
CA ASN A 255 -2.99 16.11 -15.00
C ASN A 255 -2.54 14.71 -14.53
N PHE A 256 -3.11 14.23 -13.44
CA PHE A 256 -2.96 12.87 -12.94
C PHE A 256 -4.19 12.00 -13.31
N GLU A 257 -4.08 11.16 -14.34
CA GLU A 257 -5.03 10.07 -14.54
C GLU A 257 -4.79 8.96 -13.49
N ARG A 258 -5.64 8.94 -12.46
CA ARG A 258 -5.59 7.92 -11.39
C ARG A 258 -6.51 6.75 -11.71
N PHE A 259 -6.06 5.54 -11.39
CA PHE A 259 -6.71 4.29 -11.78
C PHE A 259 -7.53 3.66 -10.64
N GLY A 260 -8.49 2.81 -11.01
CA GLY A 260 -9.42 2.11 -10.12
C GLY A 260 -10.87 2.59 -10.28
N PRO A 261 -11.84 2.00 -9.55
CA PRO A 261 -13.22 2.49 -9.54
C PRO A 261 -13.33 3.91 -8.94
N TYR A 262 -12.34 4.34 -8.15
CA TYR A 262 -12.20 5.69 -7.64
C TYR A 262 -11.56 6.61 -8.68
N LYS A 263 -12.39 7.32 -9.44
CA LYS A 263 -11.97 8.54 -10.16
C LYS A 263 -12.16 9.75 -9.24
N PRO A 264 -11.19 10.68 -9.13
CA PRO A 264 -11.36 11.88 -8.33
C PRO A 264 -12.50 12.75 -8.87
N ILE A 265 -13.18 13.47 -7.99
CA ILE A 265 -14.34 14.32 -8.34
C ILE A 265 -13.93 15.36 -9.39
N ARG A 266 -14.41 15.20 -10.63
CA ARG A 266 -14.23 16.17 -11.73
C ARG A 266 -15.02 17.44 -11.41
N LYS A 267 -14.34 18.40 -10.77
CA LYS A 267 -14.80 19.80 -10.63
C LYS A 267 -14.61 20.46 -11.99
N SER A 268 -15.71 20.90 -12.63
CA SER A 268 -15.67 21.56 -13.94
C SER A 268 -14.76 22.82 -13.89
N PRO A 269 -13.73 22.91 -14.74
CA PRO A 269 -12.83 24.04 -14.78
C PRO A 269 -13.36 25.15 -15.70
N THR A 270 -13.92 26.20 -15.11
CA THR A 270 -14.07 27.53 -15.75
C THR A 270 -14.82 27.59 -17.10
N GLY A 271 -15.71 26.63 -17.39
CA GLY A 271 -16.60 26.66 -18.55
C GLY A 271 -18.00 26.18 -18.17
N GLY A 272 -19.02 27.01 -18.39
CA GLY A 272 -20.43 26.61 -18.25
C GLY A 272 -20.93 25.90 -19.49
N LEU A 273 -21.98 25.08 -19.34
CA LEU A 273 -22.69 24.52 -20.50
C LEU A 273 -23.32 25.65 -21.32
N THR A 274 -23.30 25.51 -22.64
CA THR A 274 -24.09 26.37 -23.54
C THR A 274 -25.59 26.19 -23.28
N VAL A 275 -26.42 27.16 -23.68
CA VAL A 275 -27.88 27.10 -23.50
C VAL A 275 -28.47 25.83 -24.15
N GLN A 276 -27.97 25.44 -25.33
CA GLN A 276 -28.36 24.21 -26.03
C GLN A 276 -28.00 22.95 -25.23
N GLN A 277 -26.75 22.86 -24.76
CA GLN A 277 -26.27 21.73 -23.95
C GLN A 277 -27.07 21.61 -22.64
N GLN A 278 -27.32 22.73 -21.96
CA GLN A 278 -28.09 22.77 -20.72
C GLN A 278 -29.53 22.29 -20.96
N GLN A 279 -30.24 22.87 -21.93
CA GLN A 279 -31.61 22.46 -22.31
C GLN A 279 -31.70 21.00 -22.80
N SER A 280 -30.64 20.47 -23.41
CA SER A 280 -30.60 19.05 -23.79
C SER A 280 -30.37 18.14 -22.59
N LEU A 281 -29.45 18.52 -21.69
CA LEU A 281 -29.13 17.76 -20.48
C LEU A 281 -30.29 17.74 -19.50
N ASP A 282 -30.99 18.86 -19.30
CA ASP A 282 -32.13 18.93 -18.37
C ASP A 282 -33.28 18.02 -18.84
N ARG A 283 -33.68 18.11 -20.12
CA ARG A 283 -34.69 17.21 -20.72
C ARG A 283 -34.27 15.73 -20.67
N PHE A 284 -32.98 15.44 -20.78
CA PHE A 284 -32.48 14.07 -20.60
C PHE A 284 -32.57 13.61 -19.13
N MET A 285 -32.13 14.46 -18.18
CA MET A 285 -32.18 14.16 -16.75
C MET A 285 -33.62 13.96 -16.26
N GLU A 286 -34.59 14.72 -16.77
CA GLU A 286 -36.02 14.54 -16.45
C GLU A 286 -36.50 13.13 -16.81
N ARG A 287 -36.24 12.66 -18.05
CA ARG A 287 -36.60 11.29 -18.49
C ARG A 287 -35.88 10.23 -17.68
N PHE A 288 -34.57 10.39 -17.46
CA PHE A 288 -33.77 9.44 -16.68
C PHE A 288 -34.29 9.30 -15.23
N ILE A 289 -34.60 10.42 -14.58
CA ILE A 289 -35.13 10.46 -13.20
C ILE A 289 -36.54 9.89 -13.13
N ALA A 290 -37.39 10.15 -14.14
CA ALA A 290 -38.73 9.56 -14.22
C ALA A 290 -38.67 8.03 -14.41
N ARG A 291 -37.75 7.53 -15.24
CA ARG A 291 -37.54 6.08 -15.44
C ARG A 291 -37.03 5.39 -14.16
N THR A 292 -36.18 6.04 -13.37
CA THR A 292 -35.39 5.40 -12.29
C THR A 292 -35.66 6.00 -10.90
N GLN A 293 -36.92 6.37 -10.64
CA GLN A 293 -37.32 7.18 -9.48
C GLN A 293 -37.10 6.47 -8.13
N ARG A 294 -37.46 5.18 -8.01
CA ARG A 294 -37.26 4.35 -6.82
C ARG A 294 -35.77 4.07 -6.61
N SER A 295 -35.00 3.80 -7.66
CA SER A 295 -33.54 3.66 -7.59
C SER A 295 -32.87 4.92 -7.03
N ARG A 296 -33.26 6.10 -7.54
CA ARG A 296 -32.82 7.41 -7.03
C ARG A 296 -33.18 7.63 -5.56
N ALA A 297 -34.43 7.34 -5.18
CA ALA A 297 -34.93 7.50 -3.82
C ALA A 297 -34.26 6.53 -2.84
N HIS A 298 -34.05 5.27 -3.25
CA HIS A 298 -33.33 4.25 -2.50
C HIS A 298 -31.89 4.68 -2.25
N ALA A 299 -31.15 5.06 -3.30
CA ALA A 299 -29.80 5.57 -3.17
C ALA A 299 -29.72 6.76 -2.20
N GLN A 300 -30.62 7.74 -2.32
CA GLN A 300 -30.62 8.91 -1.42
C GLN A 300 -31.00 8.57 0.03
N LYS A 301 -31.90 7.61 0.26
CA LYS A 301 -32.28 7.11 1.60
C LYS A 301 -31.13 6.37 2.29
N HIS A 302 -30.38 5.56 1.55
CA HIS A 302 -29.38 4.66 2.13
C HIS A 302 -27.95 5.23 2.13
N ARG A 303 -27.63 6.22 1.28
CA ARG A 303 -26.31 6.91 1.21
C ARG A 303 -25.74 7.43 2.55
N PRO A 304 -26.52 7.84 3.58
CA PRO A 304 -25.95 8.19 4.90
C PRO A 304 -25.39 7.01 5.70
N HIS A 305 -25.76 5.76 5.36
CA HIS A 305 -25.41 4.55 6.09
C HIS A 305 -24.59 3.56 5.25
N PHE A 306 -24.77 3.55 3.93
CA PHE A 306 -24.12 2.63 2.99
C PHE A 306 -23.02 3.36 2.20
N ALA A 307 -21.76 3.15 2.61
CA ALA A 307 -20.58 3.77 2.01
C ALA A 307 -20.01 2.90 0.86
N ASP A 308 -20.56 3.07 -0.34
CA ASP A 308 -20.08 2.39 -1.56
C ASP A 308 -19.25 3.36 -2.44
N PRO A 309 -17.99 3.04 -2.80
CA PRO A 309 -17.19 3.85 -3.73
C PRO A 309 -17.80 3.98 -5.13
N ARG A 310 -18.70 3.09 -5.56
CA ARG A 310 -19.46 3.25 -6.83
C ARG A 310 -20.53 4.34 -6.74
N GLY A 311 -20.93 4.74 -5.53
CA GLY A 311 -21.98 5.76 -5.29
C GLY A 311 -21.61 7.19 -5.71
N VAL A 312 -20.36 7.41 -6.14
CA VAL A 312 -19.84 8.67 -6.71
C VAL A 312 -19.26 8.49 -8.13
N ALA A 313 -19.36 7.28 -8.71
CA ALA A 313 -18.91 7.05 -10.08
C ALA A 313 -19.68 7.94 -11.07
N GLY A 314 -18.97 8.52 -12.04
CA GLY A 314 -19.54 9.48 -12.99
C GLY A 314 -19.90 10.86 -12.44
N TYR A 315 -19.59 11.17 -11.17
CA TYR A 315 -19.99 12.44 -10.57
C TYR A 315 -19.41 13.66 -11.30
N ARG A 316 -20.32 14.52 -11.78
CA ARG A 316 -20.05 15.92 -12.15
C ARG A 316 -21.12 16.81 -11.53
N ARG A 317 -20.77 18.06 -11.22
CA ARG A 317 -21.70 19.02 -10.58
C ARG A 317 -22.95 19.28 -11.43
N VAL A 318 -22.80 19.36 -12.75
CA VAL A 318 -23.88 19.69 -13.70
C VAL A 318 -24.99 18.63 -13.73
N TRP A 319 -24.64 17.34 -13.66
CA TRP A 319 -25.59 16.22 -13.73
C TRP A 319 -25.71 15.42 -12.43
N LYS A 320 -25.34 16.01 -11.27
CA LYS A 320 -25.38 15.34 -9.96
C LYS A 320 -26.72 14.64 -9.65
N SER A 321 -27.81 15.12 -10.26
CA SER A 321 -29.18 14.66 -10.05
C SER A 321 -29.46 13.25 -10.56
N ILE A 322 -28.64 12.75 -11.50
CA ILE A 322 -28.68 11.39 -12.08
C ILE A 322 -27.53 10.48 -11.57
N VAL A 323 -26.75 10.93 -10.57
CA VAL A 323 -25.60 10.17 -10.05
C VAL A 323 -26.01 9.27 -8.88
N TYR A 324 -26.42 8.06 -9.24
CA TYR A 324 -26.73 6.93 -8.36
C TYR A 324 -26.55 5.61 -9.12
N GLN A 325 -26.42 4.51 -8.39
CA GLN A 325 -26.47 3.16 -8.97
C GLN A 325 -27.95 2.77 -9.22
N ILE A 326 -28.21 2.01 -10.28
CA ILE A 326 -29.53 1.40 -10.52
C ILE A 326 -29.68 0.20 -9.57
N SER A 327 -30.79 0.15 -8.84
CA SER A 327 -31.05 -0.92 -7.86
C SER A 327 -31.77 -2.09 -8.53
N VAL A 328 -31.02 -3.15 -8.85
CA VAL A 328 -31.53 -4.39 -9.47
C VAL A 328 -32.30 -5.24 -8.45
N GLU A 329 -33.44 -5.81 -8.87
CA GLU A 329 -34.26 -6.73 -8.05
C GLU A 329 -34.24 -8.17 -8.59
N ARG A 330 -34.12 -8.37 -9.91
CA ARG A 330 -34.02 -9.70 -10.54
C ARG A 330 -33.15 -9.70 -11.80
N SER A 331 -32.69 -10.88 -12.19
CA SER A 331 -31.78 -11.13 -13.31
C SER A 331 -32.07 -12.48 -13.97
N GLY A 332 -31.78 -12.63 -15.27
CA GLY A 332 -31.90 -13.90 -15.99
C GLY A 332 -31.46 -13.80 -17.45
N GLY A 333 -30.66 -14.75 -17.93
CA GLY A 333 -30.15 -14.74 -19.31
C GLY A 333 -29.28 -13.50 -19.61
N SER A 334 -29.59 -12.77 -20.69
CA SER A 334 -28.95 -11.50 -21.04
C SER A 334 -29.50 -10.29 -20.24
N LYS A 335 -30.42 -10.48 -19.29
CA LYS A 335 -31.29 -9.39 -18.80
C LYS A 335 -31.27 -9.15 -17.29
N LEU A 336 -31.53 -7.91 -16.94
CA LEU A 336 -31.72 -7.38 -15.58
C LEU A 336 -33.04 -6.61 -15.50
N TRP A 337 -33.64 -6.57 -14.30
CA TRP A 337 -34.75 -5.67 -14.01
C TRP A 337 -34.53 -4.95 -12.68
N ASP A 338 -34.79 -3.63 -12.69
CA ASP A 338 -34.63 -2.78 -11.51
C ASP A 338 -35.88 -2.72 -10.63
N ILE A 339 -35.73 -2.16 -9.43
CA ILE A 339 -36.85 -1.90 -8.52
C ILE A 339 -37.87 -0.90 -9.07
N ASP A 340 -37.58 -0.20 -10.17
CA ASP A 340 -38.55 0.64 -10.87
C ASP A 340 -39.42 -0.18 -11.86
N GLY A 341 -39.06 -1.44 -12.11
CA GLY A 341 -39.74 -2.36 -13.03
C GLY A 341 -39.17 -2.35 -14.45
N ASN A 342 -38.12 -1.57 -14.71
CA ASN A 342 -37.53 -1.44 -16.03
C ASN A 342 -36.74 -2.69 -16.41
N GLU A 343 -36.91 -3.15 -17.64
CA GLU A 343 -36.02 -4.14 -18.26
C GLU A 343 -34.74 -3.47 -18.80
N TYR A 344 -33.62 -4.19 -18.69
CA TYR A 344 -32.36 -3.87 -19.34
C TYR A 344 -31.72 -5.12 -19.95
N ILE A 345 -31.13 -4.96 -21.14
CA ILE A 345 -30.10 -5.88 -21.66
C ILE A 345 -28.78 -5.52 -20.97
N ASP A 346 -28.14 -6.47 -20.31
CA ASP A 346 -26.92 -6.23 -19.54
C ASP A 346 -25.66 -6.49 -20.36
N ILE A 347 -24.92 -5.43 -20.67
CA ILE A 347 -23.59 -5.53 -21.29
C ILE A 347 -22.44 -5.37 -20.27
N ALA A 348 -22.71 -5.30 -18.97
CA ALA A 348 -21.68 -5.43 -17.93
C ALA A 348 -21.49 -6.89 -17.49
N MET A 349 -22.54 -7.73 -17.53
CA MET A 349 -22.54 -9.17 -17.22
C MET A 349 -21.73 -9.55 -15.97
N GLY A 350 -22.00 -8.87 -14.87
CA GLY A 350 -21.29 -9.06 -13.60
C GLY A 350 -19.79 -8.75 -13.66
N PHE A 351 -19.40 -7.77 -14.49
CA PHE A 351 -18.02 -7.38 -14.78
C PHE A 351 -17.21 -8.48 -15.48
N GLY A 352 -17.88 -9.28 -16.30
CA GLY A 352 -17.29 -10.40 -17.05
C GLY A 352 -17.36 -11.76 -16.36
N LEU A 353 -18.13 -11.91 -15.26
CA LEU A 353 -18.34 -13.19 -14.58
C LEU A 353 -19.44 -14.05 -15.23
N ASN A 354 -20.51 -13.43 -15.74
CA ASN A 354 -21.66 -14.17 -16.28
C ASN A 354 -21.48 -14.50 -17.77
N LEU A 355 -20.51 -15.38 -18.09
CA LEU A 355 -20.26 -15.87 -19.46
C LEU A 355 -21.50 -16.53 -20.09
N PHE A 356 -22.27 -17.26 -19.28
CA PHE A 356 -23.46 -18.02 -19.69
C PHE A 356 -24.79 -17.25 -19.52
N GLY A 357 -24.73 -15.95 -19.21
CA GLY A 357 -25.90 -15.20 -18.74
C GLY A 357 -26.06 -15.22 -17.22
N HIS A 358 -27.07 -14.53 -16.72
CA HIS A 358 -27.49 -14.56 -15.31
C HIS A 358 -28.32 -15.81 -15.01
N SER A 359 -28.07 -16.44 -13.86
CA SER A 359 -28.79 -17.62 -13.37
C SER A 359 -28.99 -18.73 -14.42
N PRO A 360 -27.91 -19.23 -15.06
CA PRO A 360 -28.04 -20.32 -16.02
C PRO A 360 -28.50 -21.60 -15.31
N GLU A 361 -29.41 -22.33 -15.96
CA GLU A 361 -30.12 -23.47 -15.38
C GLU A 361 -29.18 -24.56 -14.85
N PHE A 362 -28.18 -24.97 -15.64
CA PHE A 362 -27.23 -26.03 -15.26
C PHE A 362 -26.42 -25.72 -13.98
N VAL A 363 -26.11 -24.45 -13.71
CA VAL A 363 -25.49 -24.04 -12.43
C VAL A 363 -26.54 -23.96 -11.33
N THR A 364 -27.71 -23.38 -11.63
CA THR A 364 -28.76 -23.09 -10.63
C THR A 364 -29.34 -24.37 -10.05
N THR A 365 -29.62 -25.38 -10.88
CA THR A 365 -30.09 -26.71 -10.45
C THR A 365 -29.07 -27.41 -9.55
N ALA A 366 -27.79 -27.44 -9.94
CA ALA A 366 -26.73 -28.04 -9.12
C ALA A 366 -26.51 -27.31 -7.78
N LEU A 367 -26.73 -25.99 -7.73
CA LEU A 367 -26.72 -25.22 -6.49
C LEU A 367 -27.90 -25.56 -5.58
N HIS A 368 -29.10 -25.79 -6.13
CA HIS A 368 -30.24 -26.31 -5.37
C HIS A 368 -29.96 -27.71 -4.80
N GLU A 369 -29.47 -28.64 -5.62
CA GLU A 369 -29.09 -29.99 -5.16
C GLU A 369 -28.01 -29.96 -4.06
N GLN A 370 -27.05 -29.05 -4.13
CA GLN A 370 -26.05 -28.88 -3.07
C GLN A 370 -26.69 -28.30 -1.79
N LEU A 371 -27.58 -27.31 -1.89
CA LEU A 371 -28.29 -26.74 -0.74
C LEU A 371 -29.18 -27.78 -0.01
N GLU A 372 -29.76 -28.74 -0.75
CA GLU A 372 -30.52 -29.86 -0.16
C GLU A 372 -29.63 -30.86 0.61
N ARG A 373 -28.36 -30.98 0.22
CA ARG A 373 -27.37 -31.85 0.91
C ARG A 373 -26.75 -31.15 2.12
N GLY A 374 -26.39 -29.87 1.97
CA GLY A 374 -25.80 -29.05 3.02
C GLY A 374 -24.76 -28.03 2.53
N VAL A 375 -24.10 -27.36 3.48
CA VAL A 375 -23.06 -26.34 3.21
C VAL A 375 -21.96 -26.49 4.27
N GLU A 376 -21.15 -27.53 4.10
CA GLU A 376 -20.11 -27.96 5.04
C GLU A 376 -18.87 -27.07 4.93
N VAL A 377 -18.83 -25.98 5.69
CA VAL A 377 -17.64 -25.13 5.82
C VAL A 377 -16.73 -25.67 6.93
N GLY A 378 -15.51 -26.10 6.55
CA GLY A 378 -14.51 -26.65 7.46
C GLY A 378 -13.99 -28.02 6.99
N PRO A 379 -14.87 -29.01 6.76
CA PRO A 379 -14.54 -30.23 6.03
C PRO A 379 -14.14 -29.95 4.57
N GLN A 380 -13.56 -30.96 3.91
CA GLN A 380 -13.20 -30.88 2.49
C GLN A 380 -14.40 -31.27 1.61
N SER A 381 -14.72 -30.44 0.61
CA SER A 381 -15.68 -30.80 -0.45
C SER A 381 -15.07 -31.88 -1.37
N PRO A 382 -15.78 -32.97 -1.70
CA PRO A 382 -15.24 -34.04 -2.57
C PRO A 382 -14.93 -33.53 -3.99
N LEU A 383 -15.82 -32.72 -4.57
CA LEU A 383 -15.68 -32.13 -5.90
C LEU A 383 -14.44 -31.22 -6.05
N ALA A 384 -13.78 -30.83 -4.96
CA ALA A 384 -12.60 -29.97 -5.04
C ALA A 384 -11.39 -30.64 -5.72
N GLY A 385 -11.33 -31.98 -5.75
CA GLY A 385 -10.35 -32.73 -6.54
C GLY A 385 -10.66 -32.66 -8.04
N GLU A 386 -11.87 -33.06 -8.42
CA GLU A 386 -12.37 -33.03 -9.81
C GLU A 386 -12.26 -31.63 -10.45
N VAL A 387 -12.58 -30.57 -9.69
CA VAL A 387 -12.42 -29.17 -10.14
C VAL A 387 -10.94 -28.78 -10.27
N ALA A 388 -10.05 -29.31 -9.42
CA ALA A 388 -8.60 -29.07 -9.56
C ALA A 388 -8.04 -29.77 -10.80
N GLU A 389 -8.45 -31.01 -11.09
CA GLU A 389 -8.07 -31.76 -12.29
C GLU A 389 -8.53 -31.03 -13.57
N LEU A 390 -9.79 -30.59 -13.63
CA LEU A 390 -10.30 -29.78 -14.75
C LEU A 390 -9.53 -28.46 -14.92
N LEU A 391 -9.10 -27.83 -13.83
CA LEU A 391 -8.27 -26.62 -13.88
C LEU A 391 -6.83 -26.93 -14.35
N CYS A 392 -6.24 -28.06 -13.98
CA CYS A 392 -4.95 -28.52 -14.49
C CYS A 392 -5.00 -28.80 -16.00
N ASP A 393 -6.05 -29.49 -16.49
CA ASP A 393 -6.33 -29.73 -17.92
C ASP A 393 -6.31 -28.42 -18.72
N PHE A 394 -7.20 -27.47 -18.37
CA PHE A 394 -7.36 -26.23 -19.13
C PHE A 394 -6.15 -25.30 -19.02
N SER A 395 -5.52 -25.21 -17.84
CA SER A 395 -4.40 -24.30 -17.62
C SER A 395 -3.04 -24.87 -18.07
N ARG A 396 -2.97 -26.18 -18.38
CA ARG A 396 -1.73 -26.94 -18.63
C ARG A 396 -0.71 -26.68 -17.50
N LYS A 397 -1.12 -27.06 -16.29
CA LYS A 397 -0.37 -26.93 -15.02
C LYS A 397 -0.50 -28.21 -14.21
N ASP A 398 0.41 -28.39 -13.27
CA ASP A 398 0.54 -29.65 -12.53
C ASP A 398 -0.39 -29.67 -11.29
N ARG A 399 -0.55 -28.52 -10.61
CA ARG A 399 -1.26 -28.43 -9.33
C ARG A 399 -2.11 -27.14 -9.24
N VAL A 400 -3.18 -27.19 -8.45
CA VAL A 400 -4.16 -26.09 -8.29
C VAL A 400 -4.49 -25.87 -6.81
N THR A 401 -4.70 -24.61 -6.42
CA THR A 401 -5.34 -24.25 -5.15
C THR A 401 -6.47 -23.24 -5.36
N PHE A 402 -7.29 -23.06 -4.33
CA PHE A 402 -8.51 -22.24 -4.36
C PHE A 402 -8.41 -21.04 -3.43
N CYS A 403 -9.17 -20.00 -3.75
CA CYS A 403 -9.26 -18.74 -3.01
C CYS A 403 -10.72 -18.25 -2.98
N ASN A 404 -11.04 -17.23 -2.18
CA ASN A 404 -12.36 -16.60 -2.17
C ASN A 404 -12.52 -15.59 -3.32
N THR A 405 -11.42 -15.02 -3.81
CA THR A 405 -11.41 -14.01 -4.90
C THR A 405 -10.16 -14.11 -5.78
N GLY A 406 -10.22 -13.51 -6.98
CA GLY A 406 -9.03 -13.34 -7.82
C GLY A 406 -7.91 -12.50 -7.18
N SER A 407 -8.26 -11.48 -6.38
CA SER A 407 -7.27 -10.68 -5.62
C SER A 407 -6.45 -11.56 -4.66
N GLU A 408 -7.08 -12.54 -4.02
CA GLU A 408 -6.38 -13.51 -3.18
C GLU A 408 -5.53 -14.49 -3.99
N ALA A 409 -5.98 -14.90 -5.18
CA ALA A 409 -5.20 -15.78 -6.07
C ALA A 409 -3.91 -15.09 -6.56
N VAL A 410 -3.98 -13.79 -6.92
CA VAL A 410 -2.79 -12.98 -7.25
C VAL A 410 -1.87 -12.85 -6.03
N MET A 411 -2.43 -12.52 -4.85
CA MET A 411 -1.65 -12.44 -3.60
C MET A 411 -0.94 -13.77 -3.27
N ALA A 412 -1.59 -14.91 -3.54
CA ALA A 412 -1.00 -16.23 -3.38
C ALA A 412 0.13 -16.46 -4.41
N ALA A 413 -0.08 -16.15 -5.69
CA ALA A 413 0.92 -16.34 -6.74
C ALA A 413 2.19 -15.51 -6.49
N MET A 414 2.03 -14.23 -6.10
CA MET A 414 3.15 -13.36 -5.71
C MET A 414 3.88 -13.89 -4.46
N ARG A 415 3.18 -14.55 -3.53
CA ARG A 415 3.77 -15.14 -2.33
C ARG A 415 4.57 -16.40 -2.65
N LEU A 416 4.02 -17.31 -3.46
CA LEU A 416 4.70 -18.54 -3.87
C LEU A 416 5.94 -18.25 -4.71
N ALA A 417 5.86 -17.31 -5.66
CA ALA A 417 7.02 -16.89 -6.44
C ALA A 417 8.17 -16.40 -5.56
N ARG A 418 7.88 -15.59 -4.53
CA ARG A 418 8.87 -15.10 -3.56
C ARG A 418 9.43 -16.21 -2.66
N THR A 419 8.58 -17.12 -2.17
CA THR A 419 9.02 -18.26 -1.36
C THR A 419 9.97 -19.17 -2.15
N VAL A 420 9.68 -19.44 -3.42
CA VAL A 420 10.43 -20.41 -4.24
C VAL A 420 11.67 -19.84 -4.94
N THR A 421 11.68 -18.55 -5.28
CA THR A 421 12.88 -17.90 -5.86
C THR A 421 13.80 -17.29 -4.80
N GLY A 422 13.30 -17.04 -3.58
CA GLY A 422 13.99 -16.25 -2.55
C GLY A 422 14.14 -14.76 -2.88
N LYS A 423 13.67 -14.31 -4.05
CA LYS A 423 13.74 -12.94 -4.55
C LYS A 423 12.57 -12.10 -4.01
N SER A 424 12.67 -10.77 -4.08
CA SER A 424 11.72 -9.85 -3.42
C SER A 424 10.80 -9.09 -4.37
N LYS A 425 11.28 -8.69 -5.55
CA LYS A 425 10.53 -7.77 -6.43
C LYS A 425 9.52 -8.49 -7.31
N ILE A 426 8.40 -7.84 -7.56
CA ILE A 426 7.40 -8.27 -8.55
C ILE A 426 7.34 -7.19 -9.65
N VAL A 427 7.30 -7.61 -10.91
CA VAL A 427 7.07 -6.72 -12.06
C VAL A 427 5.61 -6.83 -12.49
N TYR A 428 4.97 -5.71 -12.79
CA TYR A 428 3.70 -5.65 -13.55
C TYR A 428 3.63 -4.32 -14.33
N PHE A 429 2.52 -4.04 -15.02
CA PHE A 429 2.47 -2.96 -15.99
C PHE A 429 1.41 -1.88 -15.68
N ASN A 430 1.68 -0.67 -16.16
CA ASN A 430 0.73 0.42 -16.17
C ASN A 430 -0.51 0.04 -17.00
N LYS A 431 -1.69 0.38 -16.46
CA LYS A 431 -3.05 -0.04 -16.87
C LYS A 431 -3.54 -1.40 -16.35
N ASP A 432 -2.66 -2.30 -15.87
CA ASP A 432 -3.08 -3.61 -15.34
C ASP A 432 -4.00 -3.49 -14.11
N TYR A 433 -4.89 -4.46 -13.92
CA TYR A 433 -5.72 -4.60 -12.71
C TYR A 433 -5.68 -6.02 -12.11
N HIS A 434 -4.80 -6.21 -11.13
CA HIS A 434 -4.61 -7.47 -10.41
C HIS A 434 -5.33 -7.55 -9.05
N GLY A 435 -6.42 -6.78 -8.89
CA GLY A 435 -7.18 -6.69 -7.65
C GLY A 435 -6.89 -5.44 -6.82
N ASN A 436 -7.06 -5.56 -5.50
CA ASN A 436 -7.27 -4.42 -4.60
C ASN A 436 -6.46 -4.45 -3.28
N PHE A 437 -5.40 -5.27 -3.20
CA PHE A 437 -4.43 -5.20 -2.10
C PHE A 437 -3.29 -4.24 -2.45
N GLU A 438 -2.56 -3.75 -1.44
CA GLU A 438 -1.74 -2.54 -1.52
C GLU A 438 -0.64 -2.59 -2.59
N GLU A 439 -0.05 -3.75 -2.82
CA GLU A 439 1.11 -3.93 -3.69
C GLU A 439 0.78 -3.92 -5.19
N VAL A 440 -0.47 -4.25 -5.56
CA VAL A 440 -0.98 -4.14 -6.94
C VAL A 440 -1.66 -2.80 -7.22
N LEU A 441 -1.72 -1.91 -6.23
CA LEU A 441 -2.27 -0.55 -6.31
C LEU A 441 -1.19 0.51 -6.48
N LEU A 442 -0.20 0.23 -7.32
CA LEU A 442 0.89 1.14 -7.67
C LEU A 442 0.80 1.54 -9.16
N ARG A 443 1.45 2.65 -9.51
CA ARG A 443 1.65 3.12 -10.89
C ARG A 443 3.07 3.66 -11.04
N SER A 444 3.48 3.87 -12.27
CA SER A 444 4.84 4.29 -12.61
C SER A 444 4.82 5.37 -13.68
N ASN A 445 5.40 6.51 -13.36
CA ASN A 445 5.47 7.66 -14.24
C ASN A 445 6.93 8.00 -14.56
N GLN A 446 7.16 8.70 -15.67
CA GLN A 446 8.42 9.38 -15.93
C GLN A 446 8.54 10.58 -14.98
N ALA A 447 9.58 10.59 -14.16
CA ALA A 447 9.93 11.65 -13.24
C ALA A 447 11.32 12.19 -13.61
N GLY A 448 11.35 13.15 -14.54
CA GLY A 448 12.59 13.53 -15.23
C GLY A 448 13.06 12.40 -16.14
N ASN A 449 14.33 12.02 -16.04
CA ASN A 449 14.93 10.93 -16.84
C ASN A 449 14.81 9.54 -16.18
N GLN A 450 14.09 9.39 -15.06
CA GLN A 450 13.92 8.11 -14.38
C GLN A 450 12.45 7.74 -14.19
N ARG A 451 12.17 6.44 -14.31
CA ARG A 451 10.86 5.83 -14.10
C ARG A 451 10.73 5.40 -12.63
N ARG A 452 9.74 5.94 -11.89
CA ARG A 452 9.56 5.68 -10.45
C ARG A 452 8.23 4.98 -10.15
N THR A 453 8.25 3.83 -9.48
CA THR A 453 7.05 3.21 -8.90
C THR A 453 6.55 4.02 -7.69
N GLN A 454 5.25 4.29 -7.64
CA GLN A 454 4.59 5.05 -6.57
C GLN A 454 3.14 4.56 -6.34
N PRO A 455 2.56 4.76 -5.14
CA PRO A 455 1.15 4.49 -4.85
C PRO A 455 0.19 5.16 -5.84
N ALA A 456 -0.79 4.39 -6.34
CA ALA A 456 -1.82 4.88 -7.26
C ALA A 456 -2.94 5.65 -6.54
N ALA A 457 -3.16 5.36 -5.25
CA ALA A 457 -4.26 5.87 -4.44
C ALA A 457 -3.82 6.24 -3.02
N PRO A 458 -4.41 7.29 -2.40
CA PRO A 458 -4.19 7.59 -0.99
C PRO A 458 -4.55 6.41 -0.07
N GLY A 459 -3.76 6.20 0.98
CA GLY A 459 -3.92 5.10 1.93
C GLY A 459 -2.98 3.92 1.69
N VAL A 460 -2.51 3.73 0.46
CA VAL A 460 -1.44 2.76 0.12
C VAL A 460 -0.07 3.34 0.54
N PRO A 461 0.69 2.70 1.44
CA PRO A 461 2.01 3.18 1.85
C PRO A 461 3.05 3.09 0.73
N GLN A 462 3.96 4.08 0.64
CA GLN A 462 5.06 4.10 -0.33
C GLN A 462 5.93 2.82 -0.26
N SER A 463 6.08 2.20 0.92
CA SER A 463 6.95 1.02 1.09
C SER A 463 6.44 -0.28 0.46
N PHE A 464 5.30 -0.27 -0.24
CA PHE A 464 4.93 -1.35 -1.15
C PHE A 464 5.60 -1.20 -2.53
N ALA A 465 5.97 0.03 -2.93
CA ALA A 465 6.73 0.27 -4.16
C ALA A 465 8.17 -0.23 -4.08
N ASP A 466 8.76 -0.31 -2.88
CA ASP A 466 10.12 -0.82 -2.65
C ASP A 466 10.29 -2.27 -3.18
N ASN A 467 9.20 -3.05 -3.20
CA ASN A 467 9.15 -4.44 -3.64
C ASN A 467 8.47 -4.63 -5.00
N SER A 468 8.23 -3.56 -5.77
CA SER A 468 7.49 -3.63 -7.05
C SER A 468 8.02 -2.69 -8.14
N ILE A 469 8.22 -3.22 -9.34
CA ILE A 469 8.63 -2.44 -10.52
C ILE A 469 7.42 -2.36 -11.45
N VAL A 470 6.88 -1.16 -11.69
CA VAL A 470 5.79 -0.97 -12.65
C VAL A 470 6.34 -0.38 -13.96
N LEU A 471 6.03 -1.02 -15.08
CA LEU A 471 6.59 -0.73 -16.42
C LEU A 471 5.46 -0.44 -17.44
N ASP A 472 5.79 -0.11 -18.69
CA ASP A 472 4.77 0.09 -19.73
C ASP A 472 4.59 -1.17 -20.59
N TYR A 473 3.35 -1.65 -20.70
CA TYR A 473 3.03 -2.92 -21.37
C TYR A 473 3.31 -2.88 -22.87
N GLY A 474 3.98 -3.91 -23.40
CA GLY A 474 4.32 -4.02 -24.82
C GLY A 474 5.58 -3.27 -25.27
N THR A 475 6.32 -2.62 -24.36
CA THR A 475 7.49 -1.78 -24.71
C THR A 475 8.82 -2.53 -24.69
N PHE A 476 9.81 -2.10 -25.48
CA PHE A 476 11.14 -2.70 -25.46
C PHE A 476 11.88 -2.37 -24.15
N GLU A 477 11.68 -1.14 -23.66
CA GLU A 477 12.23 -0.59 -22.44
C GLU A 477 11.82 -1.43 -21.22
N ALA A 478 10.58 -1.95 -21.21
CA ALA A 478 10.14 -2.87 -20.16
C ALA A 478 10.86 -4.23 -20.25
N LEU A 479 11.06 -4.79 -21.45
CA LEU A 479 11.83 -6.03 -21.62
C LEU A 479 13.31 -5.86 -21.24
N GLN A 480 13.86 -4.65 -21.34
CA GLN A 480 15.22 -4.36 -20.89
C GLN A 480 15.28 -4.24 -19.37
N ALA A 481 14.39 -3.45 -18.75
CA ALA A 481 14.33 -3.30 -17.30
C ALA A 481 14.09 -4.63 -16.54
N ILE A 482 13.36 -5.58 -17.12
CA ILE A 482 13.20 -6.94 -16.55
C ILE A 482 14.54 -7.72 -16.55
N ARG A 483 15.39 -7.53 -17.57
CA ARG A 483 16.74 -8.12 -17.59
C ARG A 483 17.70 -7.41 -16.64
N ASP A 484 17.67 -6.08 -16.61
CA ASP A 484 18.60 -5.27 -15.80
C ASP A 484 18.42 -5.51 -14.28
N HIS A 485 17.22 -5.92 -13.86
CA HIS A 485 16.88 -6.27 -12.47
C HIS A 485 16.68 -7.78 -12.23
N ALA A 486 17.20 -8.64 -13.12
CA ALA A 486 16.85 -10.06 -13.16
C ALA A 486 17.09 -10.84 -11.86
N ASP A 487 18.17 -10.54 -11.13
CA ASP A 487 18.51 -11.15 -9.85
C ASP A 487 17.54 -10.77 -8.72
N GLU A 488 16.80 -9.66 -8.85
CA GLU A 488 15.91 -9.14 -7.81
C GLU A 488 14.44 -9.58 -7.98
N ILE A 489 14.04 -10.00 -9.19
CA ILE A 489 12.66 -10.23 -9.59
C ILE A 489 12.23 -11.68 -9.32
N ALA A 490 11.28 -11.86 -8.38
CA ALA A 490 10.63 -13.15 -8.12
C ALA A 490 9.63 -13.53 -9.21
N ALA A 491 8.90 -12.54 -9.75
CA ALA A 491 7.93 -12.78 -10.82
C ALA A 491 7.69 -11.58 -11.73
N VAL A 492 7.30 -11.87 -12.97
CA VAL A 492 6.61 -10.95 -13.87
C VAL A 492 5.13 -11.35 -13.92
N LEU A 493 4.28 -10.52 -13.36
CA LEU A 493 2.82 -10.63 -13.35
C LEU A 493 2.25 -9.83 -14.53
N VAL A 494 1.27 -10.41 -15.23
CA VAL A 494 0.79 -9.87 -16.52
C VAL A 494 -0.72 -10.02 -16.67
N GLU A 495 -1.44 -8.96 -17.06
CA GLU A 495 -2.82 -9.05 -17.58
C GLU A 495 -2.72 -9.29 -19.11
N PRO A 496 -2.92 -10.52 -19.64
CA PRO A 496 -2.43 -10.88 -20.98
C PRO A 496 -3.01 -10.03 -22.12
N VAL A 497 -4.28 -9.64 -21.98
CA VAL A 497 -4.85 -8.47 -22.66
C VAL A 497 -5.41 -7.55 -21.59
N GLN A 498 -4.78 -6.40 -21.41
CA GLN A 498 -5.22 -5.36 -20.49
C GLN A 498 -6.67 -4.98 -20.77
N SER A 499 -7.58 -5.27 -19.84
CA SER A 499 -9.00 -5.02 -20.03
C SER A 499 -9.34 -3.52 -20.10
N ALA A 500 -8.48 -2.66 -19.55
CA ALA A 500 -8.52 -1.22 -19.71
C ALA A 500 -8.14 -0.74 -21.14
N ASP A 501 -7.45 -1.57 -21.93
CA ASP A 501 -7.04 -1.29 -23.32
C ASP A 501 -7.08 -2.56 -24.20
N PRO A 502 -8.28 -3.11 -24.51
CA PRO A 502 -8.42 -4.39 -25.23
C PRO A 502 -7.82 -4.39 -26.65
N PHE A 503 -7.42 -3.22 -27.17
CA PHE A 503 -6.75 -3.10 -28.46
C PHE A 503 -5.30 -3.61 -28.39
N ASN A 504 -4.62 -3.48 -27.25
CA ASN A 504 -3.23 -3.88 -27.10
C ASN A 504 -3.09 -5.40 -26.90
N LYS A 505 -2.57 -6.11 -27.92
CA LYS A 505 -2.35 -7.57 -27.92
C LYS A 505 -0.89 -7.91 -28.25
N PRO A 506 0.08 -7.61 -27.37
CA PRO A 506 1.50 -7.62 -27.74
C PRO A 506 2.09 -9.03 -27.69
N HIS A 507 1.71 -9.88 -28.65
CA HIS A 507 2.10 -11.29 -28.76
C HIS A 507 3.61 -11.52 -28.52
N ASP A 508 4.46 -10.86 -29.31
CA ASP A 508 5.92 -11.01 -29.23
C ASP A 508 6.52 -10.54 -27.90
N PHE A 509 5.85 -9.61 -27.20
CA PHE A 509 6.26 -9.14 -25.87
C PHE A 509 5.99 -10.22 -24.82
N LEU A 510 4.84 -10.89 -24.88
CA LEU A 510 4.52 -12.03 -24.01
C LEU A 510 5.49 -13.20 -24.21
N HIS A 511 5.80 -13.57 -25.46
CA HIS A 511 6.82 -14.59 -25.77
C HIS A 511 8.21 -14.19 -25.23
N LYS A 512 8.60 -12.91 -25.36
CA LYS A 512 9.89 -12.39 -24.83
C LYS A 512 9.92 -12.36 -23.29
N ILE A 513 8.83 -12.01 -22.59
CA ILE A 513 8.74 -12.18 -21.13
C ILE A 513 8.90 -13.66 -20.77
N ARG A 514 8.23 -14.57 -21.50
CA ARG A 514 8.30 -16.01 -21.18
C ARG A 514 9.70 -16.59 -21.37
N GLN A 515 10.46 -16.07 -22.35
CA GLN A 515 11.88 -16.38 -22.49
C GLN A 515 12.68 -15.85 -21.29
N ILE A 516 12.61 -14.55 -21.00
CA ILE A 516 13.42 -13.90 -19.93
C ILE A 516 13.17 -14.55 -18.57
N THR A 517 11.91 -14.81 -18.21
CA THR A 517 11.53 -15.43 -16.93
C THR A 517 12.13 -16.83 -16.74
N ARG A 518 12.18 -17.65 -17.81
CA ARG A 518 12.83 -18.96 -17.80
C ARG A 518 14.35 -18.89 -17.71
N GLU A 519 14.96 -17.95 -18.42
CA GLU A 519 16.42 -17.78 -18.47
C GLU A 519 17.01 -17.27 -17.13
N ASN A 520 16.21 -16.58 -16.32
CA ASN A 520 16.70 -15.81 -15.16
C ASN A 520 16.09 -16.24 -13.82
N ASP A 521 15.46 -17.41 -13.76
CA ASP A 521 14.77 -17.94 -12.58
C ASP A 521 13.73 -16.97 -11.97
N MET A 522 12.64 -16.77 -12.71
CA MET A 522 11.47 -15.99 -12.28
C MET A 522 10.19 -16.77 -12.59
N ALA A 523 9.12 -16.53 -11.85
CA ALA A 523 7.79 -16.95 -12.29
C ALA A 523 7.22 -15.97 -13.33
N MET A 524 6.66 -16.46 -14.43
CA MET A 524 5.66 -15.72 -15.22
C MET A 524 4.27 -16.05 -14.68
N ILE A 525 3.57 -15.04 -14.17
CA ILE A 525 2.21 -15.16 -13.62
C ILE A 525 1.22 -14.54 -14.60
N MET A 526 0.34 -15.36 -15.17
CA MET A 526 -0.72 -14.91 -16.09
C MET A 526 -2.01 -14.62 -15.31
N ASP A 527 -2.45 -13.36 -15.27
CA ASP A 527 -3.73 -12.99 -14.66
C ASP A 527 -4.88 -13.23 -15.64
N GLU A 528 -5.47 -14.41 -15.54
CA GLU A 528 -6.58 -14.89 -16.36
C GLU A 528 -7.94 -14.59 -15.70
N VAL A 529 -8.01 -13.74 -14.66
CA VAL A 529 -9.25 -13.40 -13.93
C VAL A 529 -10.27 -12.61 -14.79
N ILE A 530 -9.95 -12.26 -16.04
CA ILE A 530 -10.91 -11.81 -17.07
C ILE A 530 -10.91 -12.71 -18.31
N THR A 531 -9.73 -13.16 -18.75
CA THR A 531 -9.52 -13.82 -20.04
C THR A 531 -9.63 -15.35 -19.99
N GLY A 532 -9.43 -15.95 -18.81
CA GLY A 532 -9.58 -17.38 -18.57
C GLY A 532 -10.99 -17.86 -18.92
N PHE A 533 -11.07 -18.97 -19.64
CA PHE A 533 -12.32 -19.56 -20.17
C PHE A 533 -13.12 -18.70 -21.16
N ARG A 534 -12.74 -17.42 -21.35
CA ARG A 534 -13.43 -16.42 -22.19
C ARG A 534 -12.70 -16.14 -23.51
N ALA A 535 -11.37 -16.26 -23.53
CA ALA A 535 -10.58 -16.09 -24.75
C ALA A 535 -10.48 -17.38 -25.58
N ALA A 536 -10.28 -18.51 -24.87
CA ALA A 536 -10.36 -19.89 -25.35
C ALA A 536 -10.68 -20.76 -24.11
N GLN A 537 -10.76 -22.08 -24.26
CA GLN A 537 -10.91 -23.00 -23.12
C GLN A 537 -9.74 -22.84 -22.13
N GLY A 538 -8.49 -22.82 -22.64
CA GLY A 538 -7.27 -22.52 -21.89
C GLY A 538 -6.96 -21.04 -21.67
N GLY A 539 -7.93 -20.14 -21.87
CA GLY A 539 -7.77 -18.69 -21.65
C GLY A 539 -6.89 -17.97 -22.68
N ALA A 540 -6.30 -16.84 -22.29
CA ALA A 540 -5.38 -16.09 -23.14
C ALA A 540 -4.02 -16.79 -23.32
N GLN A 541 -3.59 -17.65 -22.38
CA GLN A 541 -2.40 -18.49 -22.55
C GLN A 541 -2.49 -19.36 -23.82
N GLU A 542 -3.65 -19.96 -24.05
CA GLU A 542 -3.93 -20.71 -25.28
C GLU A 542 -3.99 -19.78 -26.50
N TRP A 543 -4.71 -18.66 -26.40
CA TRP A 543 -4.87 -17.69 -27.51
C TRP A 543 -3.54 -17.10 -28.02
N PHE A 544 -2.58 -16.83 -27.13
CA PHE A 544 -1.24 -16.34 -27.48
C PHE A 544 -0.21 -17.47 -27.72
N GLY A 545 -0.54 -18.72 -27.39
CA GLY A 545 0.44 -19.81 -27.32
C GLY A 545 1.51 -19.65 -26.23
N VAL A 546 1.30 -18.76 -25.25
CA VAL A 546 2.25 -18.43 -24.17
C VAL A 546 1.72 -18.94 -22.83
N TRP A 547 2.33 -20.01 -22.32
CA TRP A 547 1.96 -20.61 -21.03
C TRP A 547 2.92 -20.17 -19.93
N GLY A 548 2.40 -19.52 -18.88
CA GLY A 548 3.19 -19.07 -17.72
C GLY A 548 3.65 -20.22 -16.83
N ASP A 549 4.23 -19.91 -15.67
CA ASP A 549 4.50 -20.89 -14.60
C ASP A 549 3.31 -21.00 -13.65
N MET A 550 2.60 -19.88 -13.45
CA MET A 550 1.38 -19.77 -12.67
C MET A 550 0.32 -18.98 -13.45
N SER A 551 -0.95 -19.28 -13.17
CA SER A 551 -2.09 -18.56 -13.74
C SER A 551 -3.23 -18.44 -12.74
N THR A 552 -3.79 -17.24 -12.61
CA THR A 552 -4.85 -16.92 -11.64
C THR A 552 -6.20 -16.80 -12.31
N TYR A 553 -7.22 -17.38 -11.68
CA TYR A 553 -8.58 -17.51 -12.21
C TYR A 553 -9.62 -17.02 -11.20
N GLY A 554 -10.82 -16.76 -11.71
CA GLY A 554 -11.96 -16.29 -10.96
C GLY A 554 -13.09 -15.93 -11.93
N LYS A 555 -13.95 -14.99 -11.55
CA LYS A 555 -15.08 -14.50 -12.37
C LYS A 555 -15.92 -15.62 -12.98
N VAL A 556 -15.67 -15.97 -14.25
CA VAL A 556 -16.37 -17.03 -14.99
C VAL A 556 -16.40 -18.34 -14.20
N LEU A 557 -15.26 -18.71 -13.59
CA LEU A 557 -15.10 -19.90 -12.76
C LEU A 557 -16.13 -20.01 -11.62
N GLY A 558 -16.67 -18.89 -11.12
CA GLY A 558 -17.62 -18.90 -10.01
C GLY A 558 -19.07 -19.20 -10.39
N GLY A 559 -19.43 -19.18 -11.68
CA GLY A 559 -20.82 -19.36 -12.12
C GLY A 559 -21.82 -18.35 -11.53
N GLY A 560 -21.34 -17.21 -11.02
CA GLY A 560 -22.11 -16.23 -10.26
C GLY A 560 -21.68 -16.07 -8.79
N LEU A 561 -20.95 -17.04 -8.23
CA LEU A 561 -20.49 -17.05 -6.83
C LEU A 561 -19.05 -16.51 -6.65
N PRO A 562 -18.66 -16.07 -5.43
CA PRO A 562 -17.28 -15.70 -5.12
C PRO A 562 -16.35 -16.91 -5.18
N ILE A 563 -15.35 -16.87 -6.06
CA ILE A 563 -14.24 -17.79 -6.10
C ILE A 563 -13.00 -17.11 -6.69
N GLY A 564 -11.82 -17.60 -6.31
CA GLY A 564 -10.60 -17.52 -7.09
C GLY A 564 -9.91 -18.88 -7.15
N ALA A 565 -9.02 -19.08 -8.10
CA ALA A 565 -8.13 -20.23 -8.12
C ALA A 565 -6.75 -19.82 -8.64
N LEU A 566 -5.73 -20.59 -8.26
CA LEU A 566 -4.36 -20.44 -8.71
C LEU A 566 -3.89 -21.81 -9.20
N ALA A 567 -3.63 -21.92 -10.50
CA ALA A 567 -2.99 -23.09 -11.10
C ALA A 567 -1.50 -22.80 -11.31
N GLY A 568 -0.63 -23.78 -11.12
CA GLY A 568 0.81 -23.61 -11.28
C GLY A 568 1.56 -24.91 -11.52
N SER A 569 2.77 -24.79 -12.07
CA SER A 569 3.73 -25.90 -12.08
C SER A 569 4.07 -26.31 -10.64
N ALA A 570 4.28 -27.60 -10.39
CA ALA A 570 4.54 -28.17 -9.06
C ALA A 570 5.58 -27.35 -8.28
N ARG A 571 6.72 -27.03 -8.93
CA ARG A 571 7.77 -26.11 -8.46
C ARG A 571 7.27 -24.94 -7.60
N PHE A 572 6.22 -24.24 -8.01
CA PHE A 572 5.69 -23.08 -7.30
C PHE A 572 4.54 -23.43 -6.35
N MET A 573 3.75 -24.45 -6.68
CA MET A 573 2.58 -24.87 -5.90
C MET A 573 2.95 -25.69 -4.66
N ASP A 574 4.07 -26.41 -4.70
CA ASP A 574 4.59 -27.22 -3.58
C ASP A 574 4.95 -26.39 -2.35
N ALA A 575 5.19 -25.08 -2.52
CA ALA A 575 5.33 -24.13 -1.41
C ALA A 575 4.00 -23.83 -0.67
N LEU A 576 2.89 -24.52 -0.97
CA LEU A 576 1.64 -24.49 -0.18
C LEU A 576 1.54 -25.61 0.86
N ASP A 577 2.11 -26.79 0.58
CA ASP A 577 1.90 -28.02 1.34
C ASP A 577 3.13 -28.94 1.47
N GLY A 578 4.26 -28.55 0.88
CA GLY A 578 5.53 -29.27 0.87
C GLY A 578 5.72 -30.22 -0.32
N GLY A 579 4.74 -30.34 -1.22
CA GLY A 579 4.81 -31.18 -2.43
C GLY A 579 4.05 -32.52 -2.32
N ASP A 580 4.21 -33.37 -3.33
CA ASP A 580 3.58 -34.69 -3.41
C ASP A 580 4.29 -35.75 -2.54
N TRP A 581 3.50 -36.57 -1.85
CA TRP A 581 3.95 -37.67 -0.97
C TRP A 581 2.82 -38.70 -0.82
N LYS A 582 3.13 -39.91 -0.35
CA LYS A 582 2.21 -41.06 -0.36
C LYS A 582 2.11 -41.75 1.00
N TYR A 583 1.00 -42.44 1.22
CA TYR A 583 0.70 -43.10 2.51
C TYR A 583 1.47 -44.41 2.75
N GLU A 584 1.95 -45.07 1.69
CA GLU A 584 2.43 -46.46 1.73
C GLU A 584 3.92 -46.58 1.30
N ASP A 585 4.67 -45.46 1.31
CA ASP A 585 6.13 -45.44 1.11
C ASP A 585 6.80 -44.38 2.02
N ASP A 586 8.14 -44.34 2.04
CA ASP A 586 8.94 -43.43 2.89
C ASP A 586 9.03 -41.99 2.33
N SER A 587 8.07 -41.52 1.52
CA SER A 587 8.09 -40.14 0.99
C SER A 587 7.59 -39.10 2.01
N GLU A 588 8.22 -37.93 2.02
CA GLU A 588 7.87 -36.81 2.89
C GLU A 588 7.76 -35.49 2.11
N PRO A 589 7.00 -34.49 2.59
CA PRO A 589 6.97 -33.16 1.97
C PRO A 589 8.35 -32.48 2.11
N THR A 590 8.95 -32.09 0.99
CA THR A 590 10.35 -31.60 0.93
C THR A 590 10.50 -30.12 0.55
N ALA A 591 9.44 -29.45 0.10
CA ALA A 591 9.49 -28.04 -0.29
C ALA A 591 9.28 -27.07 0.89
N ASP A 592 9.99 -25.93 0.87
CA ASP A 592 9.81 -24.84 1.84
C ASP A 592 8.40 -24.22 1.73
N MET A 593 7.60 -24.35 2.78
CA MET A 593 6.20 -23.90 2.79
C MET A 593 6.03 -22.41 3.14
N THR A 594 5.08 -21.77 2.46
CA THR A 594 4.53 -20.45 2.79
C THR A 594 3.21 -20.58 3.56
N PHE A 595 2.72 -19.47 4.13
CA PHE A 595 1.39 -19.47 4.77
C PHE A 595 0.29 -19.02 3.80
N PHE A 596 -0.75 -19.83 3.62
CA PHE A 596 -2.00 -19.47 2.95
C PHE A 596 -3.21 -20.16 3.62
N ALA A 597 -4.31 -19.43 3.80
CA ALA A 597 -5.54 -19.92 4.44
C ALA A 597 -6.73 -18.98 4.16
N GLY A 598 -7.96 -19.49 4.30
CA GLY A 598 -9.19 -18.67 4.30
C GLY A 598 -10.43 -19.51 4.62
N THR A 599 -11.37 -18.96 5.39
CA THR A 599 -12.53 -19.73 5.95
C THR A 599 -13.48 -20.28 4.90
N PHE A 600 -13.71 -19.56 3.80
CA PHE A 600 -14.63 -19.98 2.73
C PHE A 600 -13.91 -20.51 1.48
N VAL A 601 -12.61 -20.78 1.59
CA VAL A 601 -11.83 -21.43 0.53
C VAL A 601 -12.40 -22.83 0.33
N ARG A 602 -12.77 -23.16 -0.92
CA ARG A 602 -13.49 -24.39 -1.30
C ARG A 602 -14.91 -24.51 -0.71
N HIS A 603 -15.60 -23.40 -0.45
CA HIS A 603 -17.02 -23.37 -0.08
C HIS A 603 -17.85 -24.26 -1.02
N PRO A 604 -18.67 -25.23 -0.53
CA PRO A 604 -19.31 -26.25 -1.37
C PRO A 604 -20.05 -25.68 -2.58
N LEU A 605 -20.94 -24.70 -2.38
CA LEU A 605 -21.66 -24.04 -3.49
C LEU A 605 -20.72 -23.48 -4.58
N ALA A 606 -19.60 -22.86 -4.22
CA ALA A 606 -18.67 -22.27 -5.18
C ALA A 606 -17.89 -23.33 -5.96
N ILE A 607 -17.53 -24.45 -5.31
CA ILE A 607 -16.92 -25.61 -5.97
C ILE A 607 -17.93 -26.31 -6.90
N THR A 608 -19.18 -26.49 -6.46
CA THR A 608 -20.25 -27.05 -7.31
C THR A 608 -20.50 -26.17 -8.54
N ALA A 609 -20.59 -24.84 -8.38
CA ALA A 609 -20.73 -23.93 -9.52
C ALA A 609 -19.50 -23.98 -10.46
N ALA A 610 -18.28 -24.04 -9.92
CA ALA A 610 -17.07 -24.18 -10.70
C ALA A 610 -17.02 -25.49 -11.48
N HIS A 611 -17.41 -26.61 -10.86
CA HIS A 611 -17.53 -27.91 -11.53
C HIS A 611 -18.46 -27.84 -12.74
N GLN A 612 -19.68 -27.32 -12.54
CA GLN A 612 -20.66 -27.18 -13.61
C GLN A 612 -20.18 -26.27 -14.73
N VAL A 613 -19.56 -25.12 -14.40
CA VAL A 613 -18.96 -24.21 -15.39
C VAL A 613 -17.88 -24.90 -16.21
N LEU A 614 -16.92 -25.57 -15.56
CA LEU A 614 -15.78 -26.20 -16.23
C LEU A 614 -16.21 -27.40 -17.07
N MET A 615 -17.13 -28.23 -16.59
CA MET A 615 -17.73 -29.30 -17.38
C MET A 615 -18.46 -28.75 -18.62
N LYS A 616 -19.26 -27.70 -18.46
CA LYS A 616 -19.97 -27.08 -19.59
C LYS A 616 -19.02 -26.50 -20.65
N ILE A 617 -17.90 -25.93 -20.23
CA ILE A 617 -16.81 -25.49 -21.12
C ILE A 617 -16.14 -26.68 -21.82
N LYS A 618 -15.94 -27.81 -21.12
CA LYS A 618 -15.33 -29.03 -21.67
C LYS A 618 -16.23 -29.71 -22.70
N GLU A 619 -17.54 -29.70 -22.46
CA GLU A 619 -18.59 -30.28 -23.32
C GLU A 619 -18.82 -29.51 -24.62
N GLU A 620 -18.91 -28.18 -24.58
CA GLU A 620 -19.19 -27.36 -25.78
C GLU A 620 -17.95 -27.12 -26.66
N GLY A 621 -16.75 -27.33 -26.12
CA GLY A 621 -15.50 -27.14 -26.86
C GLY A 621 -15.20 -25.67 -27.22
N PRO A 622 -14.24 -25.43 -28.14
CA PRO A 622 -13.85 -24.08 -28.56
C PRO A 622 -14.97 -23.25 -29.21
N GLU A 623 -15.97 -23.90 -29.84
CA GLU A 623 -17.07 -23.22 -30.52
C GLU A 623 -17.93 -22.35 -29.58
N LEU A 624 -17.91 -22.61 -28.27
CA LEU A 624 -18.45 -21.72 -27.23
C LEU A 624 -17.79 -20.33 -27.31
N GLN A 625 -16.45 -20.27 -27.22
CA GLN A 625 -15.72 -19.00 -27.27
C GLN A 625 -15.68 -18.41 -28.68
N GLU A 626 -15.60 -19.23 -29.73
CA GLU A 626 -15.58 -18.76 -31.11
C GLU A 626 -16.91 -18.15 -31.54
N SER A 627 -18.05 -18.82 -31.31
CA SER A 627 -19.38 -18.29 -31.67
C SER A 627 -19.68 -16.98 -30.94
N LEU A 628 -19.35 -16.90 -29.65
CA LEU A 628 -19.49 -15.67 -28.86
C LEU A 628 -18.55 -14.55 -29.34
N THR A 629 -17.34 -14.91 -29.79
CA THR A 629 -16.40 -13.96 -30.41
C THR A 629 -16.96 -13.44 -31.74
N ARG A 630 -17.43 -14.30 -32.63
CA ARG A 630 -18.04 -13.90 -33.93
C ARG A 630 -19.23 -12.96 -33.72
N LYS A 631 -20.09 -13.27 -32.73
CA LYS A 631 -21.22 -12.39 -32.32
C LYS A 631 -20.75 -11.04 -31.77
N THR A 632 -19.67 -11.01 -30.99
CA THR A 632 -19.12 -9.76 -30.44
C THR A 632 -18.43 -8.92 -31.51
N SER A 633 -17.71 -9.54 -32.46
CA SER A 633 -17.08 -8.83 -33.58
C SER A 633 -18.12 -8.16 -34.46
N TYR A 634 -19.20 -8.87 -34.81
CA TYR A 634 -20.32 -8.28 -35.56
C TYR A 634 -20.87 -7.00 -34.90
N LEU A 635 -21.10 -7.02 -33.57
CA LEU A 635 -21.51 -5.84 -32.80
C LEU A 635 -20.46 -4.70 -32.87
N VAL A 636 -19.18 -5.03 -32.72
CA VAL A 636 -18.07 -4.07 -32.67
C VAL A 636 -17.82 -3.42 -34.04
N ASP A 637 -17.82 -4.21 -35.10
CA ASP A 637 -17.57 -3.77 -36.47
C ASP A 637 -18.72 -2.89 -37.00
N GLU A 638 -19.97 -3.26 -36.72
CA GLU A 638 -21.16 -2.45 -37.07
C GLU A 638 -21.22 -1.10 -36.31
N LEU A 639 -20.68 -1.04 -35.09
CA LEU A 639 -20.57 0.20 -34.32
C LEU A 639 -19.39 1.05 -34.80
N ASN A 640 -18.23 0.44 -35.08
CA ASN A 640 -17.07 1.15 -35.59
C ASN A 640 -17.29 1.70 -37.01
N ARG A 641 -18.00 0.95 -37.87
CA ARG A 641 -18.48 1.45 -39.17
C ARG A 641 -19.38 2.66 -38.98
N PHE A 642 -20.43 2.54 -38.16
CA PHE A 642 -21.32 3.66 -37.85
C PHE A 642 -20.57 4.90 -37.32
N PHE A 643 -19.62 4.74 -36.40
CA PHE A 643 -18.83 5.86 -35.89
C PHE A 643 -17.93 6.50 -36.98
N THR A 644 -17.44 5.71 -37.93
CA THR A 644 -16.64 6.20 -39.05
C THR A 644 -17.52 6.98 -40.04
N ASP A 645 -18.60 6.36 -40.53
CA ASP A 645 -19.51 6.92 -41.52
C ASP A 645 -20.16 8.24 -41.03
N GLU A 646 -20.57 8.28 -39.76
CA GLU A 646 -21.15 9.46 -39.12
C GLU A 646 -20.11 10.41 -38.51
N SER A 647 -18.80 10.17 -38.66
CA SER A 647 -17.74 11.02 -38.11
C SER A 647 -17.85 11.28 -36.59
N PHE A 648 -18.13 10.25 -35.81
CA PHE A 648 -18.00 10.28 -34.34
C PHE A 648 -16.54 10.03 -33.92
N PRO A 649 -15.94 10.86 -33.05
CA PRO A 649 -14.50 10.83 -32.80
C PRO A 649 -14.04 9.71 -31.84
N PHE A 650 -14.79 8.61 -31.70
CA PHE A 650 -14.51 7.53 -30.74
C PHE A 650 -14.80 6.16 -31.35
N ARG A 651 -14.20 5.11 -30.77
CA ARG A 651 -14.27 3.72 -31.29
C ARG A 651 -14.62 2.70 -30.21
N VAL A 652 -15.00 1.50 -30.61
CA VAL A 652 -15.04 0.31 -29.74
C VAL A 652 -13.77 -0.51 -29.94
N ALA A 653 -13.08 -0.84 -28.85
CA ALA A 653 -11.99 -1.83 -28.82
C ALA A 653 -12.51 -3.17 -28.30
N GLN A 654 -11.94 -4.29 -28.76
CA GLN A 654 -12.44 -5.64 -28.46
C GLN A 654 -11.30 -6.65 -28.22
N PHE A 655 -11.52 -7.61 -27.32
CA PHE A 655 -10.82 -8.89 -27.28
C PHE A 655 -11.82 -10.02 -26.98
N THR A 656 -11.93 -10.98 -27.90
CA THR A 656 -12.95 -12.05 -27.91
C THR A 656 -14.36 -11.52 -27.62
N SER A 657 -14.91 -11.75 -26.43
CA SER A 657 -16.24 -11.27 -26.00
C SER A 657 -16.23 -10.05 -25.06
N LEU A 658 -15.04 -9.54 -24.71
CA LEU A 658 -14.84 -8.27 -24.03
C LEU A 658 -14.78 -7.15 -25.07
N PHE A 659 -15.54 -6.07 -24.87
CA PHE A 659 -15.47 -4.86 -25.66
C PHE A 659 -15.55 -3.59 -24.79
N ARG A 660 -15.09 -2.45 -25.31
CA ARG A 660 -14.90 -1.23 -24.53
C ARG A 660 -15.00 0.01 -25.42
N PHE A 661 -15.83 0.98 -25.04
CA PHE A 661 -15.87 2.29 -25.70
C PHE A 661 -14.62 3.10 -25.34
N MET A 662 -13.90 3.58 -26.35
CA MET A 662 -12.63 4.29 -26.25
C MET A 662 -12.79 5.71 -26.81
N PHE A 663 -12.80 6.70 -25.90
CA PHE A 663 -13.03 8.11 -26.22
C PHE A 663 -11.74 8.94 -26.18
N PRO A 664 -11.62 10.02 -26.98
CA PRO A 664 -10.54 10.99 -26.85
C PRO A 664 -10.51 11.67 -25.47
N PRO A 665 -9.34 12.02 -24.91
CA PRO A 665 -9.24 12.68 -23.61
C PRO A 665 -9.88 14.08 -23.55
N ASP A 666 -9.90 14.78 -24.68
CA ASP A 666 -10.47 16.12 -24.88
C ASP A 666 -12.00 16.14 -25.01
N LEU A 667 -12.62 14.98 -25.27
CA LEU A 667 -14.07 14.85 -25.43
C LEU A 667 -14.78 14.87 -24.06
N GLU A 668 -14.79 16.03 -23.40
CA GLU A 668 -15.10 16.18 -21.97
C GLU A 668 -16.35 15.39 -21.53
N TYR A 669 -17.43 15.44 -22.30
CA TYR A 669 -18.75 14.91 -21.92
C TYR A 669 -19.06 13.52 -22.48
N ALA A 670 -18.09 12.79 -23.02
CA ALA A 670 -18.25 11.43 -23.55
C ALA A 670 -18.95 10.45 -22.59
N ASP A 671 -18.75 10.63 -21.28
CA ASP A 671 -19.42 9.91 -20.19
C ASP A 671 -20.96 9.86 -20.33
N LEU A 672 -21.59 10.81 -21.04
CA LEU A 672 -23.04 10.84 -21.28
C LEU A 672 -23.55 9.58 -22.00
N LEU A 673 -22.76 8.96 -22.88
CA LEU A 673 -23.21 7.78 -23.64
C LEU A 673 -23.72 6.66 -22.71
N TYR A 674 -23.05 6.43 -21.58
CA TYR A 674 -23.46 5.42 -20.61
C TYR A 674 -24.80 5.73 -19.93
N PHE A 675 -25.08 7.01 -19.65
CA PHE A 675 -26.38 7.40 -19.10
C PHE A 675 -27.50 7.26 -20.16
N HIS A 676 -27.26 7.65 -21.41
CA HIS A 676 -28.23 7.50 -22.50
C HIS A 676 -28.51 6.03 -22.85
N LEU A 677 -27.52 5.15 -22.70
CA LEU A 677 -27.68 3.69 -22.81
C LEU A 677 -28.56 3.12 -21.68
N LEU A 678 -28.29 3.49 -20.43
CA LEU A 678 -29.13 3.12 -19.28
C LEU A 678 -30.58 3.60 -19.47
N GLU A 679 -30.80 4.84 -19.91
CA GLU A 679 -32.13 5.38 -20.22
C GLU A 679 -32.89 4.57 -21.29
N ARG A 680 -32.16 3.93 -22.21
CA ARG A 680 -32.70 3.12 -23.32
C ARG A 680 -32.89 1.64 -22.98
N GLY A 681 -32.55 1.20 -21.76
CA GLY A 681 -32.62 -0.20 -21.36
C GLY A 681 -31.38 -1.02 -21.74
N ILE A 682 -30.20 -0.41 -21.85
CA ILE A 682 -28.92 -1.11 -21.95
C ILE A 682 -28.14 -0.87 -20.67
N PHE A 683 -28.02 -1.88 -19.81
CA PHE A 683 -27.30 -1.79 -18.54
C PHE A 683 -25.79 -1.88 -18.75
N THR A 684 -25.09 -0.92 -18.17
CA THR A 684 -23.63 -0.79 -18.21
C THR A 684 -23.17 -0.10 -16.93
N ARG A 685 -22.00 -0.47 -16.39
CA ARG A 685 -21.47 0.13 -15.14
C ARG A 685 -21.06 1.60 -15.31
N GLY A 686 -20.79 2.03 -16.54
CA GLY A 686 -20.48 3.40 -16.90
C GLY A 686 -19.04 3.88 -16.68
N TRP A 687 -18.72 4.98 -17.38
CA TRP A 687 -17.54 5.85 -17.17
C TRP A 687 -16.19 5.25 -17.55
N GLY A 688 -16.09 4.74 -18.78
CA GLY A 688 -14.88 4.11 -19.31
C GLY A 688 -14.71 2.72 -18.71
N ASP A 689 -15.70 1.86 -18.91
CA ASP A 689 -15.76 0.51 -18.34
C ASP A 689 -15.86 -0.60 -19.38
N ASN A 690 -15.54 -1.81 -18.92
CA ASN A 690 -15.50 -3.03 -19.71
C ASN A 690 -16.92 -3.54 -19.92
N CYS A 691 -17.26 -3.82 -21.18
CA CYS A 691 -18.52 -4.42 -21.57
C CYS A 691 -18.28 -5.85 -22.11
N PHE A 692 -19.27 -6.71 -22.00
CA PHE A 692 -19.16 -8.13 -22.30
C PHE A 692 -20.45 -8.63 -22.95
N LEU A 693 -20.34 -9.47 -23.97
CA LEU A 693 -21.42 -10.37 -24.32
C LEU A 693 -21.32 -11.69 -23.53
N SER A 694 -22.46 -12.37 -23.47
CA SER A 694 -22.64 -13.71 -22.89
C SER A 694 -23.32 -14.62 -23.92
N THR A 695 -23.22 -15.94 -23.76
CA THR A 695 -23.87 -16.89 -24.69
C THR A 695 -25.40 -16.70 -24.73
N ALA A 696 -25.99 -16.22 -23.64
CA ALA A 696 -27.40 -15.88 -23.52
C ALA A 696 -27.85 -14.59 -24.27
N HIS A 697 -26.94 -13.83 -24.88
CA HIS A 697 -27.32 -12.70 -25.74
C HIS A 697 -27.88 -13.20 -27.08
N SER A 698 -29.15 -12.90 -27.33
CA SER A 698 -29.79 -13.14 -28.62
C SER A 698 -29.32 -12.12 -29.67
N ASP A 699 -29.52 -12.44 -30.94
CA ASP A 699 -29.16 -11.51 -32.01
C ASP A 699 -30.07 -10.27 -32.01
N ALA A 700 -31.30 -10.41 -31.48
CA ALA A 700 -32.20 -9.30 -31.20
C ALA A 700 -31.66 -8.37 -30.09
N ASP A 701 -31.05 -8.92 -29.03
CA ASP A 701 -30.37 -8.11 -28.01
C ASP A 701 -29.20 -7.33 -28.64
N VAL A 702 -28.43 -7.96 -29.53
CA VAL A 702 -27.31 -7.32 -30.26
C VAL A 702 -27.81 -6.17 -31.17
N GLN A 703 -28.88 -6.38 -31.95
CA GLN A 703 -29.51 -5.29 -32.72
C GLN A 703 -29.98 -4.15 -31.83
N ARG A 704 -30.61 -4.46 -30.69
CA ARG A 704 -31.13 -3.46 -29.75
C ARG A 704 -30.01 -2.67 -29.05
N ILE A 705 -28.87 -3.30 -28.76
CA ILE A 705 -27.65 -2.59 -28.29
C ILE A 705 -27.18 -1.59 -29.35
N MET A 706 -27.08 -2.01 -30.62
CA MET A 706 -26.64 -1.12 -31.71
C MET A 706 -27.59 0.06 -31.93
N GLU A 707 -28.90 -0.19 -31.98
CA GLU A 707 -29.93 0.84 -32.09
C GLU A 707 -29.85 1.86 -30.94
N ALA A 708 -29.65 1.37 -29.70
CA ALA A 708 -29.53 2.22 -28.52
C ALA A 708 -28.25 3.07 -28.55
N VAL A 709 -27.10 2.53 -28.97
CA VAL A 709 -25.85 3.28 -29.15
C VAL A 709 -26.04 4.35 -30.23
N ARG A 710 -26.50 3.97 -31.43
CA ARG A 710 -26.74 4.87 -32.58
C ARG A 710 -27.63 6.05 -32.17
N SER A 711 -28.78 5.75 -31.57
CA SER A 711 -29.75 6.75 -31.08
C SER A 711 -29.19 7.66 -29.97
N SER A 712 -28.33 7.14 -29.11
CA SER A 712 -27.67 7.93 -28.06
C SER A 712 -26.67 8.91 -28.65
N CYS A 713 -25.84 8.46 -29.60
CA CYS A 713 -24.84 9.30 -30.26
C CYS A 713 -25.47 10.48 -31.01
N PHE A 714 -26.60 10.27 -31.70
CA PHE A 714 -27.38 11.35 -32.33
C PHE A 714 -28.03 12.32 -31.33
N GLU A 715 -28.60 11.85 -30.21
CA GLU A 715 -29.14 12.75 -29.18
C GLU A 715 -28.03 13.62 -28.55
N ILE A 716 -26.90 13.00 -28.20
CA ILE A 716 -25.75 13.70 -27.58
C ILE A 716 -25.12 14.71 -28.58
N ARG A 717 -25.05 14.40 -29.88
CA ARG A 717 -24.63 15.34 -30.94
C ARG A 717 -25.63 16.48 -31.11
N SER A 718 -26.93 16.22 -31.19
CA SER A 718 -27.95 17.27 -31.32
C SER A 718 -28.07 18.16 -30.07
N GLY A 719 -27.71 17.65 -28.90
CA GLY A 719 -27.49 18.43 -27.68
C GLY A 719 -26.22 19.30 -27.68
N GLY A 720 -25.35 19.18 -28.68
CA GLY A 720 -24.10 19.95 -28.78
C GLY A 720 -22.95 19.42 -27.90
N PHE A 721 -23.00 18.17 -27.46
CA PHE A 721 -21.94 17.52 -26.67
C PHE A 721 -20.92 16.73 -27.49
N MET A 722 -21.09 16.68 -28.82
CA MET A 722 -20.17 16.05 -29.78
C MET A 722 -19.90 17.02 -30.95
N PRO A 723 -18.78 16.87 -31.68
CA PRO A 723 -18.59 17.56 -32.95
C PRO A 723 -19.74 17.31 -33.94
N LYS A 724 -20.03 18.33 -34.77
CA LYS A 724 -20.80 18.15 -36.00
C LYS A 724 -19.95 17.35 -37.00
N ALA A 725 -20.58 16.61 -37.91
CA ALA A 725 -19.87 15.82 -38.91
C ALA A 725 -18.89 16.68 -39.73
N ASP A 726 -19.33 17.85 -40.18
CA ASP A 726 -18.54 18.78 -41.02
C ASP A 726 -17.46 19.57 -40.24
N ALA A 727 -17.36 19.38 -38.91
CA ALA A 727 -16.50 20.19 -38.04
C ALA A 727 -15.14 19.56 -37.73
N LEU A 728 -14.85 18.35 -38.24
CA LEU A 728 -13.51 17.77 -38.19
C LEU A 728 -12.67 18.31 -39.36
N PRO A 729 -11.60 19.11 -39.13
CA PRO A 729 -10.68 19.47 -40.20
C PRO A 729 -9.97 18.21 -40.69
N ALA A 730 -9.76 18.09 -42.00
CA ALA A 730 -9.06 16.96 -42.60
C ALA A 730 -7.59 16.94 -42.16
N SER A 731 -7.29 16.19 -41.09
CA SER A 731 -5.95 16.09 -40.52
C SER A 731 -5.06 15.22 -41.39
N SER A 732 -4.14 15.87 -42.12
CA SER A 732 -2.99 15.22 -42.75
C SER A 732 -2.19 14.36 -41.77
N ASN A 733 -1.56 13.30 -42.29
CA ASN A 733 -0.65 12.36 -41.60
C ASN A 733 -1.33 11.26 -40.77
N SER A 734 -2.03 10.36 -41.44
CA SER A 734 -2.15 8.97 -40.98
C SER A 734 -0.77 8.31 -40.94
N PRO A 735 -0.35 7.64 -39.84
CA PRO A 735 0.73 6.66 -39.93
C PRO A 735 0.24 5.49 -40.80
N SER A 736 1.06 5.04 -41.75
CA SER A 736 0.66 4.06 -42.75
C SER A 736 0.51 2.66 -42.16
N SER A 737 -0.73 2.20 -41.97
CA SER A 737 -1.02 0.76 -41.87
C SER A 737 -0.60 0.07 -43.17
N PRO A 738 0.18 -1.03 -43.14
CA PRO A 738 0.45 -1.81 -44.34
C PRO A 738 -0.86 -2.44 -44.84
N PRO A 739 -1.06 -2.56 -46.17
CA PRO A 739 -2.31 -3.08 -46.72
C PRO A 739 -2.49 -4.57 -46.39
N LEU A 740 -3.66 -4.91 -45.84
CA LEU A 740 -4.09 -6.31 -45.71
C LEU A 740 -4.35 -6.88 -47.11
N ALA A 741 -3.36 -7.59 -47.64
CA ALA A 741 -3.50 -8.33 -48.88
C ALA A 741 -4.46 -9.50 -48.68
N HIS A 742 -5.74 -9.31 -49.03
CA HIS A 742 -6.70 -10.41 -49.20
C HIS A 742 -6.18 -11.36 -50.28
N ARG A 743 -5.49 -12.43 -49.86
CA ARG A 743 -5.14 -13.54 -50.74
C ARG A 743 -6.23 -14.58 -50.66
N ALA A 744 -7.25 -14.43 -51.51
CA ALA A 744 -8.16 -15.53 -51.81
C ALA A 744 -7.34 -16.70 -52.35
N LEU A 745 -7.60 -17.89 -51.81
CA LEU A 745 -7.15 -19.17 -52.34
C LEU A 745 -8.36 -20.10 -52.35
N GLU A 746 -9.18 -19.95 -53.38
CA GLU A 746 -10.00 -21.06 -53.86
C GLU A 746 -9.07 -22.02 -54.61
N GLU A 747 -8.98 -23.27 -54.14
CA GLU A 747 -9.22 -24.47 -54.97
C GLU A 747 -9.00 -25.73 -54.11
N GLU A 748 -9.92 -26.69 -54.26
CA GLU A 748 -9.79 -28.16 -54.17
C GLU A 748 -8.99 -28.85 -53.02
N SER A 749 -9.29 -30.09 -52.61
CA SER A 749 -10.50 -30.94 -52.63
C SER A 749 -10.17 -32.22 -51.84
N THR A 750 -11.18 -32.92 -51.31
CA THR A 750 -11.10 -34.31 -50.77
C THR A 750 -9.96 -34.69 -49.80
N ALA A 751 -10.30 -34.82 -48.51
CA ALA A 751 -9.84 -35.95 -47.68
C ALA A 751 -10.81 -36.19 -46.51
N GLN A 752 -11.29 -37.43 -46.35
CA GLN A 752 -11.95 -37.91 -45.12
C GLN A 752 -11.09 -39.03 -44.49
N PRO A 753 -11.32 -39.40 -43.22
CA PRO A 753 -10.22 -39.80 -42.34
C PRO A 753 -9.82 -41.28 -42.45
N THR A 754 -8.60 -41.57 -42.00
CA THR A 754 -8.13 -42.96 -41.77
C THR A 754 -7.60 -43.12 -40.34
N THR A 755 -8.12 -44.14 -39.67
CA THR A 755 -7.78 -44.56 -38.30
C THR A 755 -6.31 -44.90 -38.10
N LEU A 756 -5.74 -44.47 -36.97
CA LEU A 756 -4.54 -45.10 -36.42
C LEU A 756 -4.89 -46.46 -35.79
N VAL A 757 -4.25 -47.53 -36.25
CA VAL A 757 -4.22 -48.85 -35.62
C VAL A 757 -2.76 -49.29 -35.51
N SER A 758 -2.41 -49.93 -34.40
CA SER A 758 -1.04 -50.35 -34.08
C SER A 758 -0.64 -51.67 -34.73
N GLN A 759 0.68 -51.89 -34.90
CA GLN A 759 1.33 -53.14 -34.48
C GLN A 759 2.86 -53.01 -34.37
N GLN A 760 3.51 -54.08 -33.89
CA GLN A 760 4.84 -54.06 -33.27
C GLN A 760 5.90 -54.86 -34.06
N SER A 761 7.17 -54.49 -33.94
CA SER A 761 8.35 -55.38 -34.04
C SER A 761 9.66 -54.60 -33.74
N SER A 762 10.80 -55.19 -33.35
CA SER A 762 11.07 -56.29 -32.40
C SER A 762 12.60 -56.47 -32.19
N GLY A 763 13.11 -56.31 -30.95
CA GLY A 763 14.24 -57.08 -30.39
C GLY A 763 15.71 -56.93 -30.87
N HIS A 764 16.57 -56.51 -29.92
CA HIS A 764 17.93 -57.03 -29.62
C HIS A 764 19.17 -56.79 -30.54
N ALA A 765 19.96 -55.77 -30.14
CA ALA A 765 21.36 -55.83 -29.63
C ALA A 765 22.53 -56.55 -30.37
N VAL A 766 23.71 -55.88 -30.44
CA VAL A 766 25.04 -56.29 -29.88
C VAL A 766 26.18 -55.34 -30.36
N HIS A 767 27.31 -55.28 -29.62
CA HIS A 767 28.52 -54.48 -29.83
C HIS A 767 29.27 -54.69 -31.18
N PHE A 768 30.02 -53.69 -31.66
CA PHE A 768 31.51 -53.60 -31.55
C PHE A 768 32.01 -52.20 -32.03
N GLY A 769 33.30 -51.87 -31.89
CA GLY A 769 33.78 -50.51 -32.18
C GLY A 769 35.23 -50.39 -32.68
N CYS A 770 35.70 -49.14 -32.72
CA CYS A 770 37.10 -48.67 -32.80
C CYS A 770 37.93 -48.90 -34.08
N ALA A 771 38.67 -47.86 -34.48
CA ALA A 771 39.77 -47.86 -35.45
C ALA A 771 40.86 -46.84 -35.02
N ILE A 772 42.01 -46.79 -35.69
CA ILE A 772 43.27 -46.18 -35.19
C ILE A 772 43.93 -45.28 -36.27
N CYS A 773 44.83 -44.38 -35.83
CA CYS A 773 45.98 -43.72 -36.51
C CYS A 773 45.90 -42.18 -36.56
N THR A 774 46.93 -41.38 -36.19
CA THR A 774 48.28 -41.54 -35.57
C THR A 774 48.76 -40.09 -35.23
N ASP A 775 49.78 -39.71 -34.44
CA ASP A 775 50.81 -40.27 -33.52
C ASP A 775 51.32 -39.05 -32.66
N SER A 776 52.43 -38.89 -31.90
CA SER A 776 53.53 -39.63 -31.21
C SER A 776 54.39 -38.54 -30.50
N ALA A 777 55.10 -38.67 -29.36
CA ALA A 777 55.14 -39.57 -28.20
C ALA A 777 56.05 -38.92 -27.10
N ALA A 778 56.67 -39.71 -26.19
CA ALA A 778 57.59 -39.33 -25.08
C ALA A 778 56.95 -38.50 -23.92
N GLN A 779 56.84 -38.93 -22.64
CA GLN A 779 57.60 -39.77 -21.67
C GLN A 779 58.67 -39.03 -20.82
N THR A 780 58.48 -38.93 -19.49
CA THR A 780 59.14 -39.80 -18.46
C THR A 780 58.92 -39.40 -16.98
N SER A 781 58.66 -40.40 -16.13
CA SER A 781 59.03 -40.62 -14.69
C SER A 781 58.90 -39.57 -13.54
N LEU A 782 58.42 -40.08 -12.40
CA LEU A 782 58.55 -39.55 -11.01
C LEU A 782 59.99 -39.75 -10.44
N PRO A 783 60.31 -39.16 -9.26
CA PRO A 783 60.42 -40.01 -8.05
C PRO A 783 59.96 -39.36 -6.72
N THR A 784 59.91 -40.15 -5.65
CA THR A 784 59.61 -39.75 -4.26
C THR A 784 60.76 -40.06 -3.29
N THR A 785 60.97 -39.24 -2.25
CA THR A 785 61.75 -39.63 -1.04
C THR A 785 61.31 -38.83 0.21
N HIS A 786 61.37 -39.49 1.38
CA HIS A 786 61.37 -38.88 2.72
C HIS A 786 62.80 -38.86 3.28
N PRO A 787 63.07 -38.11 4.36
CA PRO A 787 63.34 -38.82 5.62
C PRO A 787 62.58 -38.26 6.85
N ARG A 788 62.73 -38.95 7.98
CA ARG A 788 62.26 -38.54 9.33
C ARG A 788 63.46 -38.25 10.23
N SER A 789 63.32 -37.36 11.21
CA SER A 789 63.93 -37.51 12.54
C SER A 789 63.30 -36.59 13.60
N ASP A 790 62.93 -37.21 14.72
CA ASP A 790 62.88 -36.70 16.10
C ASP A 790 61.88 -35.59 16.51
N ALA A 791 61.61 -35.54 17.83
CA ALA A 791 60.51 -34.82 18.44
C ALA A 791 60.81 -34.45 19.92
N SER A 792 60.30 -33.31 20.40
CA SER A 792 60.26 -33.00 21.84
C SER A 792 59.34 -31.82 22.22
N HIS A 793 58.06 -32.14 22.52
CA HIS A 793 57.20 -31.50 23.54
C HIS A 793 56.88 -29.95 23.47
N PRO A 794 55.94 -29.41 24.30
CA PRO A 794 54.93 -28.48 23.76
C PRO A 794 54.89 -27.06 24.40
N HIS A 795 53.81 -26.34 24.08
CA HIS A 795 53.32 -25.01 24.50
C HIS A 795 53.59 -23.88 23.50
N GLY A 796 52.50 -23.23 23.04
CA GLY A 796 52.60 -22.14 22.07
C GLY A 796 51.30 -21.73 21.37
N LEU A 797 50.15 -21.70 22.07
CA LEU A 797 48.95 -21.04 21.52
C LEU A 797 49.20 -19.54 21.37
N LYS A 798 49.49 -19.09 20.15
CA LYS A 798 49.54 -17.67 19.79
C LYS A 798 48.68 -17.40 18.56
N HIS A 799 47.59 -16.67 18.76
CA HIS A 799 46.99 -15.89 17.67
C HIS A 799 48.02 -14.87 17.18
N ALA A 800 48.13 -14.71 15.85
CA ALA A 800 48.98 -13.72 15.20
C ALA A 800 48.18 -12.91 14.16
N SER A 801 47.04 -12.36 14.60
CA SER A 801 46.25 -11.40 13.82
C SER A 801 47.08 -10.14 13.55
N SER A 802 47.56 -9.97 12.31
CA SER A 802 48.41 -8.83 11.93
C SER A 802 48.31 -8.47 10.44
N ARG A 803 47.09 -8.43 9.89
CA ARG A 803 46.76 -7.76 8.62
C ARG A 803 45.29 -7.31 8.58
N ARG A 804 45.01 -6.17 9.23
CA ARG A 804 43.91 -5.28 8.81
C ARG A 804 44.46 -3.88 8.61
N VAL A 805 44.02 -3.33 7.48
CA VAL A 805 44.32 -2.08 6.81
C VAL A 805 44.62 -0.92 7.77
N ASN A 806 45.75 -0.24 7.54
CA ASN A 806 45.96 1.12 8.00
C ASN A 806 45.21 2.03 7.00
N LEU A 807 44.02 2.51 7.35
CA LEU A 807 43.29 3.51 6.55
C LEU A 807 43.79 4.91 6.91
N ASP A 808 44.05 5.71 5.87
CA ASP A 808 44.69 7.02 6.02
C ASP A 808 43.87 7.95 6.92
N ARG A 809 44.59 8.74 7.75
CA ARG A 809 43.95 9.61 8.76
C ARG A 809 43.10 10.73 8.14
N ALA A 810 43.28 11.01 6.85
CA ALA A 810 42.58 12.09 6.13
C ALA A 810 41.18 11.71 5.58
N GLU A 811 40.76 10.44 5.65
CA GLU A 811 39.48 9.98 5.09
C GLU A 811 38.39 9.67 6.13
N ARG A 812 38.65 9.92 7.43
CA ARG A 812 37.75 9.57 8.54
C ARG A 812 36.67 10.62 8.75
N ILE A 813 35.50 10.20 9.24
CA ILE A 813 34.38 11.11 9.54
C ILE A 813 34.49 11.57 11.01
N SER A 814 34.41 12.88 11.25
CA SER A 814 34.30 13.43 12.61
C SER A 814 33.02 12.93 13.27
N THR A 815 33.14 12.31 14.45
CA THR A 815 32.00 11.88 15.26
C THR A 815 31.33 13.01 16.04
N VAL A 816 31.96 14.19 16.13
CA VAL A 816 31.44 15.37 16.82
C VAL A 816 30.47 16.15 15.92
N GLU A 817 29.28 16.43 16.44
CA GLU A 817 28.16 17.13 15.79
C GLU A 817 27.67 18.31 16.67
N GLU A 818 27.48 19.49 16.09
CA GLU A 818 26.94 20.67 16.79
C GLU A 818 25.43 20.47 17.06
N ILE A 819 25.03 20.41 18.35
CA ILE A 819 23.61 20.38 18.75
C ILE A 819 23.10 21.80 19.03
N GLN A 820 23.94 22.63 19.66
CA GLN A 820 23.65 24.03 19.96
C GLN A 820 24.93 24.84 19.81
N GLU A 821 24.98 25.68 18.76
CA GLU A 821 26.11 26.58 18.48
C GLU A 821 26.04 27.85 19.34
N GLY A 822 27.19 28.35 19.82
CA GLY A 822 27.29 29.62 20.54
C GLY A 822 27.15 29.55 22.07
N GLY A 823 27.48 30.66 22.72
CA GLY A 823 27.61 30.78 24.18
C GLY A 823 29.07 30.94 24.63
N ASP A 824 29.31 31.75 25.68
CA ASP A 824 30.65 32.01 26.24
C ASP A 824 31.12 30.94 27.25
N LEU A 825 30.26 29.97 27.58
CA LEU A 825 30.60 28.87 28.49
C LEU A 825 31.42 27.78 27.78
N PRO A 826 32.31 27.05 28.50
CA PRO A 826 32.98 25.88 27.95
C PRO A 826 31.99 24.84 27.38
N PRO A 827 32.30 24.17 26.25
CA PRO A 827 31.36 23.25 25.60
C PRO A 827 31.00 22.01 26.43
N LEU A 828 29.74 21.58 26.30
CA LEU A 828 29.20 20.35 26.86
C LEU A 828 29.16 19.24 25.80
N PHE A 829 29.94 18.19 26.01
CA PHE A 829 30.07 17.05 25.10
C PHE A 829 29.18 15.88 25.53
N CYS A 830 28.25 15.51 24.67
CA CYS A 830 27.18 14.55 24.93
C CYS A 830 27.41 13.24 24.16
N MET A 831 27.94 12.24 24.85
CA MET A 831 28.26 10.91 24.29
C MET A 831 27.00 10.17 23.79
N PRO A 832 27.08 9.36 22.72
CA PRO A 832 25.90 8.75 22.10
C PRO A 832 25.16 7.80 23.05
N ALA A 833 23.84 7.72 22.87
CA ALA A 833 23.03 6.68 23.50
C ALA A 833 23.30 5.30 22.87
N ALA A 834 22.64 4.25 23.37
CA ALA A 834 22.88 2.88 22.92
C ALA A 834 22.53 2.65 21.43
N ASP A 835 21.60 3.41 20.86
CA ASP A 835 21.34 3.40 19.41
C ASP A 835 22.44 4.09 18.57
N GLY A 836 23.47 4.67 19.21
CA GLY A 836 24.61 5.30 18.57
C GLY A 836 24.40 6.77 18.20
N LEU A 837 23.26 7.36 18.54
CA LEU A 837 22.87 8.72 18.12
C LEU A 837 22.92 9.74 19.28
N SER A 838 23.12 10.99 18.88
CA SER A 838 23.14 12.18 19.73
C SER A 838 21.74 12.81 19.94
N LEU A 839 20.73 12.44 19.13
CA LEU A 839 19.41 13.09 19.08
C LEU A 839 18.63 13.14 20.40
N VAL A 840 18.93 12.25 21.36
CA VAL A 840 18.28 12.21 22.68
C VAL A 840 18.51 13.49 23.52
N TYR A 841 19.50 14.31 23.18
CA TYR A 841 19.82 15.56 23.90
C TYR A 841 19.10 16.80 23.37
N HIS A 842 18.32 16.72 22.28
CA HIS A 842 17.69 17.91 21.69
C HIS A 842 16.73 18.63 22.65
N ASP A 843 15.80 17.91 23.29
CA ASP A 843 14.89 18.45 24.32
C ASP A 843 15.66 18.99 25.56
N LEU A 844 16.90 18.52 25.79
CA LEU A 844 17.76 18.99 26.88
C LEU A 844 18.51 20.27 26.51
N ALA A 845 18.95 20.41 25.26
CA ALA A 845 19.65 21.60 24.77
C ALA A 845 18.77 22.85 24.87
N GLN A 846 17.52 22.76 24.38
CA GLN A 846 16.53 23.85 24.47
C GLN A 846 16.32 24.35 25.92
N GLU A 847 16.31 23.44 26.89
CA GLU A 847 16.17 23.75 28.32
C GLU A 847 17.49 24.23 28.96
N LEU A 848 18.64 23.88 28.38
CA LEU A 848 19.95 24.41 28.75
C LEU A 848 20.12 25.87 28.28
N GLY A 849 19.59 26.22 27.11
CA GLY A 849 19.52 27.59 26.59
C GLY A 849 20.84 28.10 25.99
N GLU A 850 20.73 29.13 25.16
CA GLU A 850 21.73 29.57 24.17
C GLU A 850 23.10 30.01 24.73
N GLU A 851 23.23 30.25 26.04
CA GLU A 851 24.50 30.60 26.68
C GLU A 851 25.49 29.42 26.80
N GLN A 852 25.02 28.19 26.60
CA GLN A 852 25.79 26.95 26.76
C GLN A 852 26.01 26.27 25.39
N PRO A 853 27.25 26.19 24.87
CA PRO A 853 27.54 25.39 23.68
C PRO A 853 27.37 23.89 23.97
N ILE A 854 26.75 23.14 23.05
CA ILE A 854 26.48 21.70 23.21
C ILE A 854 26.84 20.94 21.93
N TYR A 855 27.67 19.91 22.08
CA TYR A 855 28.16 19.06 21.01
C TYR A 855 27.73 17.62 21.28
N GLY A 856 26.98 17.04 20.36
CA GLY A 856 26.68 15.62 20.34
C GLY A 856 27.87 14.83 19.81
N LEU A 857 27.98 13.58 20.21
CA LEU A 857 28.84 12.61 19.54
C LEU A 857 27.98 11.48 18.99
N THR A 858 28.24 11.09 17.75
CA THR A 858 27.54 10.03 17.01
C THR A 858 28.52 8.89 16.72
N SER A 859 28.09 7.66 17.00
CA SER A 859 28.96 6.48 17.01
C SER A 859 29.48 6.15 15.59
N PRO A 860 30.76 5.76 15.41
CA PRO A 860 31.32 5.44 14.08
C PRO A 860 30.50 4.41 13.28
N GLY A 861 29.84 3.47 13.97
CA GLY A 861 28.96 2.49 13.34
C GLY A 861 27.72 3.07 12.65
N VAL A 862 27.31 4.31 12.97
CA VAL A 862 26.24 5.06 12.27
C VAL A 862 26.67 5.52 10.88
N TYR A 863 27.97 5.75 10.68
CA TYR A 863 28.57 6.06 9.38
C TYR A 863 29.05 4.82 8.62
N GLY A 864 28.85 3.62 9.19
CA GLY A 864 29.33 2.36 8.62
C GLY A 864 30.80 2.05 8.88
N GLU A 865 31.51 2.82 9.72
CA GLU A 865 32.86 2.48 10.17
C GLU A 865 32.85 1.23 11.08
N GLU A 866 33.96 0.48 11.14
CA GLU A 866 34.08 -0.67 12.03
C GLU A 866 34.07 -0.23 13.50
N LEU A 867 33.11 -0.73 14.26
CA LEU A 867 32.87 -0.30 15.64
C LEU A 867 34.03 -0.72 16.57
N PRO A 868 34.58 0.19 17.40
CA PRO A 868 35.52 -0.15 18.46
C PRO A 868 35.01 -1.32 19.33
N LEU A 869 35.89 -2.19 19.81
CA LEU A 869 35.49 -3.43 20.50
C LEU A 869 35.20 -3.21 22.00
N THR A 870 35.70 -2.12 22.58
CA THR A 870 35.53 -1.80 24.00
C THR A 870 35.16 -0.33 24.24
N ILE A 871 34.69 0.00 25.45
CA ILE A 871 34.37 1.38 25.85
C ILE A 871 35.64 2.24 25.87
N GLU A 872 36.78 1.67 26.29
CA GLU A 872 38.08 2.31 26.36
C GLU A 872 38.64 2.70 24.98
N GLU A 873 38.30 1.94 23.93
CA GLU A 873 38.61 2.28 22.53
C GLU A 873 37.63 3.32 21.97
N MET A 874 36.33 3.19 22.28
CA MET A 874 35.29 4.15 21.88
C MET A 874 35.54 5.54 22.46
N ALA A 875 35.82 5.62 23.76
CA ALA A 875 36.15 6.85 24.47
C ALA A 875 37.41 7.52 23.90
N ARG A 876 38.41 6.73 23.46
CA ARG A 876 39.61 7.27 22.82
C ARG A 876 39.32 7.93 21.48
N ARG A 877 38.55 7.28 20.60
CA ARG A 877 38.12 7.90 19.32
C ARG A 877 37.37 9.21 19.56
N PHE A 878 36.49 9.23 20.56
CA PHE A 878 35.75 10.45 20.92
C PHE A 878 36.64 11.54 21.54
N ILE A 879 37.67 11.19 22.32
CA ILE A 879 38.67 12.17 22.77
C ILE A 879 39.47 12.71 21.60
N GLU A 880 39.94 11.85 20.67
CA GLU A 880 40.69 12.27 19.48
C GLU A 880 39.86 13.28 18.64
N ASP A 881 38.61 12.94 18.29
CA ASP A 881 37.71 13.79 17.50
C ASP A 881 37.29 15.10 18.24
N ILE A 882 37.22 15.09 19.57
CA ILE A 882 37.03 16.31 20.39
C ILE A 882 38.30 17.17 20.38
N GLN A 883 39.47 16.59 20.62
CA GLN A 883 40.74 17.31 20.78
C GLN A 883 41.28 17.91 19.47
N GLU A 884 40.88 17.38 18.31
CA GLU A 884 41.14 18.03 17.02
C GLU A 884 40.41 19.39 16.87
N GLN A 885 39.40 19.68 17.70
CA GLN A 885 38.64 20.95 17.70
C GLN A 885 38.81 21.76 19.01
N PHE A 886 38.94 21.07 20.14
CA PHE A 886 39.08 21.64 21.49
C PHE A 886 40.26 20.98 22.20
N PRO A 887 41.52 21.42 21.95
CA PRO A 887 42.71 20.70 22.39
C PRO A 887 42.91 20.62 23.91
N HIS A 888 42.33 21.55 24.67
CA HIS A 888 42.51 21.69 26.12
C HIS A 888 41.18 21.96 26.83
N GLY A 889 41.07 21.51 28.08
CA GLY A 889 39.91 21.70 28.93
C GLY A 889 39.72 23.15 29.45
N PRO A 890 38.71 23.39 30.32
CA PRO A 890 37.94 22.38 31.06
C PRO A 890 36.88 21.66 30.23
N TYR A 891 36.98 20.33 30.12
CA TYR A 891 35.97 19.50 29.47
C TYR A 891 34.75 19.30 30.36
N LEU A 892 33.56 19.44 29.78
CA LEU A 892 32.29 19.06 30.40
C LEU A 892 31.74 17.84 29.64
N LEU A 893 31.73 16.66 30.27
CA LEU A 893 31.30 15.42 29.63
C LEU A 893 29.98 14.91 30.22
N MET A 894 29.08 14.44 29.37
CA MET A 894 27.88 13.74 29.81
C MET A 894 27.40 12.65 28.85
N GLY A 895 26.48 11.80 29.33
CA GLY A 895 25.82 10.83 28.47
C GLY A 895 24.60 10.16 29.09
N TYR A 896 23.74 9.62 28.23
CA TYR A 896 22.49 8.93 28.54
C TYR A 896 22.63 7.41 28.34
N CYS A 897 22.12 6.63 29.27
CA CYS A 897 22.20 5.16 29.26
C CYS A 897 23.66 4.69 29.13
N SER A 898 24.00 3.92 28.09
CA SER A 898 25.39 3.52 27.75
C SER A 898 26.34 4.70 27.56
N GLY A 899 25.88 5.83 27.02
CA GLY A 899 26.70 7.02 26.78
C GLY A 899 27.35 7.58 28.06
N GLY A 900 26.69 7.46 29.21
CA GLY A 900 27.28 7.87 30.49
C GLY A 900 28.46 6.98 30.93
N THR A 901 28.52 5.74 30.46
CA THR A 901 29.68 4.85 30.64
C THR A 901 30.87 5.33 29.80
N ILE A 902 30.59 5.75 28.56
CA ILE A 902 31.60 6.30 27.65
C ILE A 902 32.12 7.65 28.17
N ALA A 903 31.25 8.52 28.67
CA ALA A 903 31.62 9.80 29.29
C ALA A 903 32.52 9.61 30.53
N PHE A 904 32.26 8.58 31.33
CA PHE A 904 33.07 8.26 32.51
C PHE A 904 34.45 7.68 32.15
N GLU A 905 34.56 6.86 31.09
CA GLU A 905 35.87 6.40 30.59
C GLU A 905 36.66 7.52 29.90
N ALA A 906 35.98 8.37 29.13
CA ALA A 906 36.62 9.54 28.52
C ALA A 906 37.18 10.51 29.59
N ALA A 907 36.44 10.71 30.69
CA ALA A 907 36.91 11.50 31.82
C ALA A 907 38.17 10.92 32.49
N GLN A 908 38.26 9.58 32.63
CA GLN A 908 39.47 8.93 33.15
C GLN A 908 40.65 9.12 32.20
N GLN A 909 40.48 8.89 30.88
CA GLN A 909 41.58 9.03 29.92
C GLN A 909 42.08 10.48 29.80
N LEU A 910 41.19 11.48 29.89
CA LEU A 910 41.58 12.90 29.96
C LEU A 910 42.31 13.23 31.28
N ALA A 911 41.83 12.74 32.42
CA ALA A 911 42.49 12.96 33.70
C ALA A 911 43.88 12.28 33.79
N ASP A 912 44.02 11.06 33.23
CA ASP A 912 45.30 10.36 33.08
C ASP A 912 46.26 11.11 32.14
N ALA A 913 45.74 11.84 31.14
CA ALA A 913 46.50 12.74 30.28
C ALA A 913 46.85 14.11 30.92
N GLY A 914 46.34 14.39 32.13
CA GLY A 914 46.56 15.65 32.84
C GLY A 914 45.63 16.81 32.45
N GLU A 915 44.60 16.54 31.64
CA GLU A 915 43.61 17.53 31.22
C GLU A 915 42.56 17.83 32.30
N GLN A 916 42.00 19.04 32.28
CA GLN A 916 40.98 19.44 33.25
C GLN A 916 39.60 18.96 32.83
N VAL A 917 38.94 18.15 33.66
CA VAL A 917 37.54 17.72 33.47
C VAL A 917 36.69 18.35 34.56
N ALA A 918 35.86 19.33 34.21
CA ALA A 918 35.04 20.09 35.16
C ALA A 918 33.68 19.42 35.45
N LEU A 919 33.15 18.61 34.54
CA LEU A 919 31.91 17.84 34.76
C LEU A 919 32.00 16.44 34.14
N VAL A 920 31.46 15.46 34.88
CA VAL A 920 31.09 14.13 34.36
C VAL A 920 29.67 13.83 34.83
N ALA A 921 28.72 13.65 33.91
CA ALA A 921 27.32 13.40 34.24
C ALA A 921 26.71 12.20 33.49
N GLY A 922 26.18 11.22 34.23
CA GLY A 922 25.46 10.06 33.69
C GLY A 922 23.95 10.16 33.95
N ILE A 923 23.12 9.99 32.91
CA ILE A 923 21.65 10.02 32.99
C ILE A 923 21.10 8.62 32.66
N GLU A 924 20.33 8.01 33.56
CA GLU A 924 19.89 6.59 33.45
C GLU A 924 21.05 5.59 33.18
N THR A 925 22.27 5.92 33.61
CA THR A 925 23.51 5.13 33.41
C THR A 925 23.61 3.93 34.37
N TYR A 926 24.24 2.85 33.89
CA TYR A 926 24.32 1.56 34.58
C TYR A 926 25.22 1.56 35.84
N ASP A 927 24.92 0.67 36.80
CA ASP A 927 25.79 0.36 37.93
C ASP A 927 26.94 -0.59 37.52
N TRP A 928 28.07 -0.04 37.09
CA TRP A 928 29.20 -0.79 36.50
C TRP A 928 29.76 -1.95 37.35
N GLY A 929 29.59 -1.91 38.68
CA GLY A 929 30.04 -2.98 39.57
C GLY A 929 29.10 -4.19 39.66
N THR A 930 27.82 -4.05 39.26
CA THR A 930 26.78 -5.06 39.59
C THR A 930 25.64 -5.21 38.57
N ALA A 931 25.37 -4.23 37.70
CA ALA A 931 24.36 -4.35 36.66
C ALA A 931 24.85 -5.28 35.52
N GLN A 932 23.95 -6.15 35.04
CA GLN A 932 24.14 -6.92 33.80
C GLN A 932 22.93 -6.65 32.89
N SER A 933 23.06 -5.68 31.99
CA SER A 933 22.04 -5.36 30.98
C SER A 933 21.92 -6.47 29.91
N SER A 934 23.02 -7.16 29.61
CA SER A 934 23.16 -8.03 28.43
C SER A 934 22.85 -9.51 28.70
N ARG A 935 22.61 -9.94 29.95
CA ARG A 935 22.25 -11.34 30.29
C ARG A 935 20.99 -11.54 31.17
N PRO A 936 19.86 -10.86 30.89
CA PRO A 936 18.60 -11.18 31.56
C PRO A 936 18.13 -12.58 31.15
N THR A 937 17.93 -13.46 32.13
CA THR A 937 17.24 -14.74 31.94
C THR A 937 15.82 -14.50 31.41
N PRO A 938 15.13 -15.49 30.81
CA PRO A 938 13.79 -15.29 30.25
C PRO A 938 12.79 -14.67 31.25
N LEU A 939 12.87 -15.08 32.53
CA LEU A 939 12.09 -14.49 33.63
C LEU A 939 12.40 -13.01 33.87
N ILE A 940 13.68 -12.61 33.83
CA ILE A 940 14.09 -11.21 33.96
C ILE A 940 13.63 -10.39 32.75
N LYS A 941 13.65 -10.93 31.53
CA LYS A 941 13.11 -10.26 30.34
C LYS A 941 11.60 -9.98 30.48
N VAL A 942 10.82 -10.99 30.86
CA VAL A 942 9.37 -10.82 31.12
C VAL A 942 9.12 -9.78 32.22
N TYR A 943 9.87 -9.85 33.32
CA TYR A 943 9.76 -8.89 34.41
C TYR A 943 10.15 -7.45 34.00
N TYR A 944 11.17 -7.28 33.17
CA TYR A 944 11.57 -5.98 32.59
C TYR A 944 10.47 -5.40 31.71
N HIS A 945 9.84 -6.19 30.84
CA HIS A 945 8.71 -5.73 30.02
C HIS A 945 7.49 -5.35 30.86
N LEU A 946 7.19 -6.10 31.93
CA LEU A 946 6.12 -5.75 32.89
C LEU A 946 6.44 -4.47 33.67
N GLN A 947 7.68 -4.30 34.17
CA GLN A 947 8.13 -3.04 34.79
C GLN A 947 8.02 -1.87 33.80
N ARG A 948 8.39 -2.05 32.54
CA ARG A 948 8.29 -1.00 31.51
C ARG A 948 6.85 -0.57 31.25
N LEU A 949 5.90 -1.51 31.29
CA LEU A 949 4.46 -1.21 31.20
C LEU A 949 3.98 -0.46 32.46
N GLU A 950 4.37 -0.91 33.67
CA GLU A 950 4.11 -0.22 34.94
C GLU A 950 4.62 1.23 34.88
N PHE A 951 5.84 1.44 34.39
CA PHE A 951 6.53 2.73 34.35
C PHE A 951 5.94 3.69 33.31
N HIS A 952 5.56 3.21 32.12
CA HIS A 952 4.85 4.04 31.15
C HIS A 952 3.44 4.43 31.64
N LEU A 953 2.73 3.54 32.32
CA LEU A 953 1.42 3.84 32.93
C LEU A 953 1.55 4.83 34.10
N ARG A 954 2.57 4.71 34.95
CA ARG A 954 2.84 5.65 36.04
C ARG A 954 3.29 7.03 35.54
N ASN A 955 4.12 7.11 34.51
CA ASN A 955 4.46 8.40 33.88
C ASN A 955 3.20 9.08 33.30
N PHE A 956 2.26 8.34 32.71
CA PHE A 956 0.97 8.89 32.29
C PHE A 956 0.14 9.46 33.46
N MET A 957 0.07 8.74 34.60
CA MET A 957 -0.65 9.22 35.80
C MET A 957 -0.02 10.45 36.48
N LEU A 958 1.26 10.77 36.19
CA LEU A 958 1.97 11.92 36.77
C LEU A 958 1.82 13.22 35.96
N LEU A 959 1.21 13.17 34.78
CA LEU A 959 1.00 14.32 33.91
C LEU A 959 -0.31 15.05 34.24
N LYS A 960 -0.37 16.37 34.01
CA LYS A 960 -1.63 17.12 34.07
C LYS A 960 -2.55 16.69 32.92
N PHE A 961 -3.86 16.91 33.07
CA PHE A 961 -4.87 16.44 32.12
C PHE A 961 -4.70 17.00 30.69
N SER A 962 -4.12 18.20 30.55
CA SER A 962 -3.67 18.77 29.27
C SER A 962 -2.60 17.92 28.59
N ASP A 963 -1.61 17.50 29.37
CA ASP A 963 -0.35 16.93 28.87
C ASP A 963 -0.50 15.42 28.63
N GLN A 964 -1.42 14.76 29.35
CA GLN A 964 -1.82 13.38 29.14
C GLN A 964 -2.21 13.10 27.68
N TRP A 965 -2.96 13.99 27.03
CA TRP A 965 -3.34 13.85 25.61
C TRP A 965 -2.15 13.99 24.66
N VAL A 966 -1.22 14.92 24.94
CA VAL A 966 0.01 15.11 24.16
C VAL A 966 0.91 13.89 24.29
N PHE A 967 1.10 13.39 25.52
CA PHE A 967 1.85 12.17 25.79
C PHE A 967 1.25 10.97 25.07
N LEU A 968 -0.07 10.74 25.20
CA LEU A 968 -0.75 9.61 24.56
C LEU A 968 -0.65 9.68 23.04
N LYS A 969 -0.85 10.85 22.43
CA LYS A 969 -0.65 11.08 20.97
C LYS A 969 0.81 10.81 20.56
N SER A 970 1.79 11.28 21.32
CA SER A 970 3.22 11.05 21.02
C SER A 970 3.65 9.59 21.20
N LYS A 971 3.02 8.85 22.13
CA LYS A 971 3.28 7.41 22.32
C LYS A 971 2.56 6.58 21.27
N PHE A 972 1.32 6.93 20.89
CA PHE A 972 0.60 6.27 19.79
C PHE A 972 1.35 6.44 18.47
N ASN A 973 1.82 7.64 18.14
CA ASN A 973 2.66 7.90 16.96
C ASN A 973 3.99 7.11 17.01
N ARG A 974 4.67 7.08 18.18
CA ARG A 974 5.92 6.32 18.34
C ARG A 974 5.73 4.80 18.36
N VAL A 975 4.56 4.29 18.76
CA VAL A 975 4.18 2.87 18.62
C VAL A 975 3.86 2.55 17.15
N ARG A 976 3.11 3.41 16.46
CA ARG A 976 2.80 3.29 15.01
C ARG A 976 4.08 3.33 14.15
N ALA A 977 5.11 4.04 14.58
CA ALA A 977 6.44 3.97 13.96
C ALA A 977 7.17 2.66 14.32
N ARG A 978 7.26 2.32 15.62
CA ARG A 978 8.01 1.13 16.09
C ARG A 978 7.36 -0.22 15.77
N THR A 979 6.08 -0.30 15.39
CA THR A 979 5.47 -1.54 14.88
C THR A 979 6.09 -2.00 13.56
N LYS A 980 6.74 -1.12 12.79
CA LYS A 980 7.57 -1.51 11.63
C LYS A 980 8.81 -2.27 12.13
N ASN A 981 9.63 -1.63 12.97
CA ASN A 981 10.88 -2.19 13.50
C ASN A 981 10.68 -3.42 14.43
N TRP A 982 9.52 -3.57 15.07
CA TRP A 982 9.19 -4.77 15.86
C TRP A 982 9.10 -6.03 14.98
N ARG A 983 8.71 -5.89 13.70
CA ARG A 983 8.70 -7.00 12.74
C ARG A 983 10.12 -7.47 12.44
N ASP A 984 11.02 -6.53 12.18
CA ASP A 984 12.44 -6.80 11.88
C ASP A 984 13.17 -7.39 13.10
N MET A 985 12.83 -6.90 14.30
CA MET A 985 13.30 -7.47 15.57
C MET A 985 12.85 -8.93 15.75
N LEU A 986 11.60 -9.27 15.41
CA LEU A 986 11.09 -10.64 15.46
C LEU A 986 11.78 -11.55 14.41
N VAL A 987 12.02 -11.06 13.19
CA VAL A 987 12.81 -11.78 12.16
C VAL A 987 14.25 -12.01 12.63
N SER A 988 14.84 -11.06 13.37
CA SER A 988 16.19 -11.19 13.94
C SER A 988 16.32 -12.25 15.05
N LEU A 989 15.22 -12.80 15.57
CA LEU A 989 15.23 -13.89 16.56
C LEU A 989 15.33 -15.28 15.94
N PHE A 990 15.04 -15.42 14.65
CA PHE A 990 15.13 -16.68 13.89
C PHE A 990 16.28 -16.70 12.87
N SER A 991 16.98 -15.57 12.71
CA SER A 991 18.10 -15.41 11.78
C SER A 991 19.45 -15.57 12.49
N LYS A 992 20.40 -16.33 11.92
CA LYS A 992 21.79 -16.32 12.38
C LYS A 992 22.39 -14.91 12.21
N PRO A 993 23.25 -14.42 13.12
CA PRO A 993 23.88 -13.11 12.98
C PRO A 993 24.85 -13.10 11.79
N LYS A 994 24.42 -12.51 10.67
CA LYS A 994 25.31 -12.05 9.60
C LYS A 994 25.82 -10.67 9.99
N ALA A 995 27.11 -10.55 10.26
CA ALA A 995 27.75 -9.26 10.44
C ALA A 995 27.66 -8.44 9.14
N ILE A 996 27.33 -7.15 9.29
CA ILE A 996 27.48 -6.04 8.31
C ILE A 996 26.94 -6.36 6.90
N SER A 997 25.76 -5.80 6.57
CA SER A 997 25.24 -5.84 5.20
C SER A 997 26.16 -5.10 4.22
N ALA A 998 26.46 -5.73 3.09
CA ALA A 998 27.22 -5.13 1.98
C ALA A 998 26.48 -3.99 1.25
N SER A 999 25.31 -3.57 1.73
CA SER A 999 24.48 -2.49 1.19
C SER A 999 24.70 -1.12 1.85
N GLY A 1000 25.62 -1.00 2.81
CA GLY A 1000 25.85 0.25 3.56
C GLY A 1000 24.72 0.66 4.53
N ALA A 1001 23.66 -0.15 4.65
CA ALA A 1001 22.54 0.11 5.55
C ALA A 1001 22.89 -0.32 6.99
N VAL A 1002 22.98 0.63 7.91
CA VAL A 1002 23.35 0.37 9.32
C VAL A 1002 22.22 -0.33 10.08
N ASN A 1003 22.53 -1.49 10.66
CA ASN A 1003 21.60 -2.25 11.49
C ASN A 1003 21.54 -1.66 12.91
N MET A 1004 20.67 -0.66 13.11
CA MET A 1004 20.51 0.04 14.40
C MET A 1004 20.19 -0.88 15.59
N HIS A 1005 19.57 -2.06 15.37
CA HIS A 1005 19.35 -3.01 16.46
C HIS A 1005 20.65 -3.74 16.85
N GLU A 1006 21.50 -4.07 15.88
CA GLU A 1006 22.80 -4.69 16.12
C GLU A 1006 23.78 -3.70 16.76
N LEU A 1007 23.80 -2.46 16.30
CA LEU A 1007 24.55 -1.35 16.93
C LEU A 1007 24.17 -1.18 18.40
N TRP A 1008 22.87 -1.20 18.73
CA TRP A 1008 22.39 -1.21 20.12
C TRP A 1008 22.87 -2.45 20.90
N ARG A 1009 22.71 -3.65 20.36
CA ARG A 1009 23.22 -4.88 21.02
C ARG A 1009 24.73 -4.82 21.28
N LEU A 1010 25.50 -4.15 20.44
CA LEU A 1010 26.95 -3.99 20.61
C LEU A 1010 27.30 -2.97 21.70
N HIS A 1011 26.70 -1.78 21.71
CA HIS A 1011 26.95 -0.78 22.77
C HIS A 1011 26.56 -1.29 24.17
N ASP A 1012 25.40 -1.94 24.31
CA ASP A 1012 24.98 -2.55 25.59
C ASP A 1012 25.98 -3.66 26.02
N ALA A 1013 26.46 -4.48 25.07
CA ALA A 1013 27.42 -5.55 25.35
C ALA A 1013 28.85 -5.05 25.64
N GLN A 1014 29.24 -3.86 25.17
CA GLN A 1014 30.48 -3.19 25.56
C GLN A 1014 30.37 -2.68 27.00
N ALA A 1015 29.28 -2.00 27.34
CA ALA A 1015 29.06 -1.46 28.68
C ALA A 1015 28.98 -2.54 29.77
N ASP A 1016 28.39 -3.71 29.49
CA ASP A 1016 28.38 -4.87 30.41
C ASP A 1016 29.77 -5.49 30.66
N ARG A 1017 30.71 -5.32 29.71
CA ARG A 1017 32.09 -5.82 29.81
C ARG A 1017 33.04 -4.85 30.50
N TYR A 1018 32.79 -3.55 30.33
CA TYR A 1018 33.60 -2.46 30.87
C TYR A 1018 33.76 -2.54 32.40
N ARG A 1019 34.95 -2.24 32.92
CA ARG A 1019 35.24 -2.23 34.35
C ARG A 1019 35.96 -0.93 34.72
N PRO A 1020 35.30 0.01 35.44
CA PRO A 1020 35.86 1.31 35.72
C PRO A 1020 37.11 1.23 36.62
N LYS A 1021 38.07 2.12 36.36
CA LYS A 1021 39.19 2.40 37.27
C LYS A 1021 38.76 3.51 38.25
N PRO A 1022 39.58 3.81 39.28
CA PRO A 1022 39.33 4.96 40.14
C PRO A 1022 39.44 6.29 39.38
N TYR A 1023 38.36 7.06 39.33
CA TYR A 1023 38.36 8.40 38.71
C TYR A 1023 38.65 9.47 39.78
N PRO A 1024 39.62 10.38 39.59
CA PRO A 1024 39.96 11.37 40.63
C PRO A 1024 38.92 12.47 40.83
N GLY A 1025 38.08 12.77 39.82
CA GLY A 1025 37.08 13.85 39.90
C GLY A 1025 35.75 13.44 40.53
N LYS A 1026 34.81 14.40 40.58
CA LYS A 1026 33.41 14.17 41.00
C LYS A 1026 32.60 13.54 39.86
N LEU A 1027 31.59 12.74 40.21
CA LEU A 1027 30.63 12.17 39.27
C LEU A 1027 29.19 12.52 39.66
N LEU A 1028 28.41 13.07 38.73
CA LEU A 1028 26.96 13.27 38.88
C LEU A 1028 26.19 12.12 38.21
N LEU A 1029 25.24 11.51 38.92
CA LEU A 1029 24.33 10.50 38.38
C LEU A 1029 22.87 10.93 38.56
N ILE A 1030 22.20 11.22 37.45
CA ILE A 1030 20.77 11.58 37.42
C ILE A 1030 19.96 10.32 37.13
N ARG A 1031 19.16 9.89 38.11
CA ARG A 1031 18.35 8.66 38.05
C ARG A 1031 16.85 8.94 38.21
N PRO A 1032 15.98 8.04 37.72
CA PRO A 1032 14.55 8.10 37.96
C PRO A 1032 14.21 7.77 39.42
N LYS A 1033 12.95 7.98 39.79
CA LYS A 1033 12.39 7.68 41.12
C LYS A 1033 12.46 6.19 41.49
N LYS A 1034 12.46 5.32 40.47
CA LYS A 1034 12.58 3.86 40.58
C LYS A 1034 13.24 3.35 39.30
N ASP A 1035 14.46 2.86 39.42
CA ASP A 1035 15.18 2.22 38.32
C ASP A 1035 14.53 0.89 37.91
N TYR A 1036 14.90 0.38 36.72
CA TYR A 1036 14.66 -1.04 36.40
C TYR A 1036 15.49 -1.91 37.35
N ARG A 1037 14.94 -3.04 37.79
CA ARG A 1037 15.61 -3.92 38.77
C ARG A 1037 16.90 -4.58 38.27
N SER A 1038 17.19 -4.47 36.97
CA SER A 1038 18.44 -4.89 36.31
C SER A 1038 19.53 -3.81 36.30
N TYR A 1039 19.20 -2.56 36.66
CA TYR A 1039 20.12 -1.42 36.74
C TYR A 1039 20.31 -0.94 38.19
N VAL A 1040 20.18 -1.86 39.15
CA VAL A 1040 20.39 -1.61 40.57
C VAL A 1040 21.25 -2.72 41.13
N GLY A 1041 22.32 -2.36 41.82
CA GLY A 1041 23.04 -3.29 42.68
C GLY A 1041 23.72 -2.57 43.85
N LYS A 1042 24.91 -3.03 44.24
CA LYS A 1042 25.66 -2.43 45.35
C LYS A 1042 26.43 -1.22 44.84
N GLU A 1043 26.31 -0.10 45.55
CA GLU A 1043 26.84 1.22 45.16
C GLU A 1043 28.36 1.35 45.43
N ASP A 1044 29.13 0.31 45.10
CA ASP A 1044 30.60 0.29 45.13
C ASP A 1044 31.15 1.08 43.91
N LEU A 1045 30.97 2.40 43.92
CA LEU A 1045 31.37 3.31 42.82
C LEU A 1045 32.73 3.97 43.07
N VAL A 1046 33.51 4.13 42.00
CA VAL A 1046 34.99 4.31 42.08
C VAL A 1046 35.47 5.77 41.94
N ALA A 1047 34.60 6.77 42.10
CA ALA A 1047 34.98 8.19 42.00
C ALA A 1047 35.57 8.71 43.33
N ILE A 1048 36.86 9.06 43.33
CA ILE A 1048 37.64 9.36 44.54
C ILE A 1048 37.18 10.68 45.21
N ALA A 1049 36.80 11.70 44.44
CA ALA A 1049 36.25 12.96 44.98
C ALA A 1049 34.73 12.90 45.23
N GLY A 1050 34.09 11.73 45.08
CA GLY A 1050 32.71 11.47 45.45
C GLY A 1050 31.72 11.39 44.27
N VAL A 1051 30.60 10.69 44.53
CA VAL A 1051 29.47 10.53 43.60
C VAL A 1051 28.24 11.24 44.18
N GLN A 1052 27.58 12.06 43.37
CA GLN A 1052 26.30 12.68 43.69
C GLN A 1052 25.18 11.99 42.90
N ILE A 1053 24.29 11.26 43.59
CA ILE A 1053 23.12 10.62 42.96
C ILE A 1053 21.88 11.49 43.20
N VAL A 1054 21.24 11.96 42.13
CA VAL A 1054 20.02 12.78 42.21
C VAL A 1054 18.85 12.03 41.57
N ARG A 1055 17.74 11.87 42.31
CA ARG A 1055 16.55 11.13 41.85
C ARG A 1055 15.39 12.06 41.50
N ILE A 1056 15.08 12.17 40.21
CA ILE A 1056 13.97 12.97 39.67
C ILE A 1056 12.66 12.16 39.76
N PRO A 1057 11.49 12.79 40.02
CA PRO A 1057 10.18 12.13 40.15
C PRO A 1057 9.59 11.50 38.86
N ALA A 1058 10.43 11.14 37.89
CA ALA A 1058 10.06 10.39 36.67
C ALA A 1058 10.29 8.88 36.83
N PHE A 1059 9.66 8.07 35.98
CA PHE A 1059 10.02 6.67 35.75
C PHE A 1059 10.84 6.52 34.43
N PRO A 1060 11.63 5.43 34.28
CA PRO A 1060 12.61 5.26 33.19
C PRO A 1060 12.12 5.57 31.77
N ALA A 1061 13.02 6.11 30.95
CA ALA A 1061 12.75 6.64 29.60
C ALA A 1061 11.63 7.72 29.59
N GLY A 1062 11.53 8.47 30.69
CA GLY A 1062 10.79 9.73 30.80
C GLY A 1062 11.68 10.92 31.15
N LEU A 1063 12.90 10.69 31.66
CA LEU A 1063 13.84 11.73 32.09
C LEU A 1063 14.22 12.72 30.98
N MET A 1064 14.55 12.20 29.79
CA MET A 1064 14.91 12.97 28.60
C MET A 1064 13.68 13.40 27.78
N THR A 1065 12.55 13.72 28.43
CA THR A 1065 11.35 14.26 27.76
C THR A 1065 10.61 15.28 28.65
N PRO A 1066 9.91 16.28 28.07
CA PRO A 1066 9.06 17.19 28.84
C PRO A 1066 7.97 16.47 29.66
N PRO A 1067 7.65 16.94 30.88
CA PRO A 1067 8.21 18.09 31.60
C PRO A 1067 9.38 17.73 32.55
N TYR A 1068 9.99 16.55 32.39
CA TYR A 1068 11.06 16.09 33.29
C TYR A 1068 12.45 16.56 32.87
N VAL A 1069 12.66 16.75 31.56
CA VAL A 1069 13.93 17.21 30.98
C VAL A 1069 14.34 18.61 31.49
N SER A 1070 13.38 19.49 31.78
CA SER A 1070 13.59 20.79 32.43
C SER A 1070 14.25 20.66 33.81
N GLN A 1071 13.95 19.58 34.55
CA GLN A 1071 14.58 19.29 35.84
C GLN A 1071 16.00 18.74 35.66
N VAL A 1072 16.24 17.97 34.59
CA VAL A 1072 17.59 17.51 34.20
C VAL A 1072 18.46 18.72 33.83
N ALA A 1073 17.97 19.61 32.96
CA ALA A 1073 18.66 20.83 32.55
C ALA A 1073 19.06 21.68 33.75
N LYS A 1074 18.16 21.88 34.72
CA LYS A 1074 18.47 22.61 35.95
C LYS A 1074 19.66 22.00 36.72
N LEU A 1075 19.66 20.69 36.94
CA LEU A 1075 20.76 19.99 37.63
C LEU A 1075 22.09 20.10 36.86
N ILE A 1076 22.04 20.02 35.52
CA ILE A 1076 23.23 20.19 34.68
C ILE A 1076 23.76 21.63 34.75
N LYS A 1077 22.91 22.68 34.69
CA LYS A 1077 23.33 24.08 34.89
C LYS A 1077 23.99 24.31 36.25
N GLU A 1078 23.43 23.72 37.32
CA GLU A 1078 23.99 23.81 38.67
C GLU A 1078 25.35 23.10 38.76
N ALA A 1079 25.49 21.91 38.16
CA ALA A 1079 26.73 21.14 38.15
C ALA A 1079 27.85 21.75 37.27
N ILE A 1080 27.50 22.30 36.10
CA ILE A 1080 28.46 23.05 35.26
C ILE A 1080 29.01 24.25 36.02
N ARG A 1081 28.14 25.04 36.66
CA ARG A 1081 28.54 26.20 37.46
C ARG A 1081 29.47 25.82 38.62
N GLU A 1082 29.20 24.70 39.30
CA GLU A 1082 30.09 24.22 40.37
C GLU A 1082 31.44 23.72 39.82
N GLY A 1083 31.42 22.92 38.75
CA GLY A 1083 32.62 22.37 38.12
C GLY A 1083 33.60 23.44 37.61
N LEU A 1084 33.07 24.48 36.98
CA LEU A 1084 33.86 25.61 36.47
C LEU A 1084 34.41 26.49 37.61
N ALA A 1085 33.66 26.68 38.71
CA ALA A 1085 34.17 27.37 39.90
C ALA A 1085 35.29 26.59 40.61
N ASN A 1086 35.19 25.25 40.66
CA ASN A 1086 36.20 24.38 41.26
C ASN A 1086 37.50 24.34 40.43
N THR A 1087 37.42 24.38 39.09
CA THR A 1087 38.61 24.46 38.22
C THR A 1087 39.25 25.85 38.25
N ALA A 1088 38.46 26.92 38.19
CA ALA A 1088 38.96 28.31 38.26
C ALA A 1088 39.63 28.67 39.60
N SER A 1089 39.32 27.97 40.70
CA SER A 1089 39.90 28.20 42.03
C SER A 1089 41.19 27.43 42.31
N GLY A 1090 41.69 26.62 41.36
CA GLY A 1090 43.04 26.06 41.39
C GLY A 1090 43.31 25.02 42.49
N GLN A 1091 42.27 24.47 43.12
CA GLN A 1091 42.44 23.45 44.17
C GLN A 1091 42.90 22.10 43.59
N ARG A 1092 44.22 21.87 43.60
CA ARG A 1092 44.76 20.51 43.58
C ARG A 1092 44.16 19.72 44.74
N ALA A 1093 43.55 18.58 44.45
CA ALA A 1093 42.95 17.69 45.44
C ALA A 1093 44.04 16.92 46.21
N GLU A 1094 44.72 17.61 47.13
CA GLU A 1094 45.76 17.05 47.99
C GLU A 1094 45.23 16.77 49.40
N SER A 1095 45.65 15.63 49.99
CA SER A 1095 45.43 15.17 51.37
C SER A 1095 44.07 14.53 51.78
N THR A 1096 44.08 13.19 51.75
CA THR A 1096 43.66 12.28 52.85
C THR A 1096 42.28 12.34 53.53
N ARG A 1097 41.56 11.20 53.39
CA ARG A 1097 40.90 10.39 54.44
C ARG A 1097 40.24 11.11 55.63
N ARG A 1098 38.90 11.02 55.69
CA ARG A 1098 38.20 10.45 56.86
C ARG A 1098 37.02 9.56 56.44
N LEU A 1099 36.89 8.41 57.10
CA LEU A 1099 35.70 7.58 57.09
C LEU A 1099 34.78 8.05 58.23
N GLU A 1100 33.80 8.92 57.92
CA GLU A 1100 32.73 9.26 58.84
C GLU A 1100 31.37 9.03 58.16
N THR A 1101 30.73 7.91 58.52
CA THR A 1101 29.41 7.53 58.02
C THR A 1101 28.33 8.43 58.63
N CYS A 1102 27.58 9.14 57.79
CA CYS A 1102 26.41 9.92 58.19
C CYS A 1102 25.29 9.81 57.12
N PRO A 1103 24.01 9.99 57.50
CA PRO A 1103 22.99 9.02 57.11
C PRO A 1103 21.98 9.54 56.07
N ASP A 1104 21.09 8.63 55.64
CA ASP A 1104 19.92 8.88 54.81
C ASP A 1104 19.17 10.17 55.15
N ARG A 1105 19.37 11.22 54.36
CA ARG A 1105 18.46 12.37 54.32
C ARG A 1105 17.23 12.02 53.49
N HIS A 1106 16.36 11.20 54.07
CA HIS A 1106 14.95 11.20 53.71
C HIS A 1106 14.38 12.62 53.94
N LEU A 1107 14.33 13.44 52.88
CA LEU A 1107 13.52 14.65 52.87
C LEU A 1107 12.05 14.22 52.99
N SER A 1108 11.48 14.47 54.16
CA SER A 1108 10.11 14.11 54.50
C SER A 1108 9.10 14.98 53.76
N SER A 1109 7.89 14.45 53.61
CA SER A 1109 6.76 15.20 53.05
C SER A 1109 6.35 16.33 53.99
N ASN A 1110 6.78 17.57 53.70
CA ASN A 1110 6.01 18.82 53.79
C ASN A 1110 6.90 20.07 53.63
N GLN A 1111 7.01 20.61 52.41
CA GLN A 1111 7.03 22.05 52.13
C GLN A 1111 7.13 22.31 50.61
N ILE A 1112 6.03 22.80 50.02
CA ILE A 1112 6.02 23.49 48.73
C ILE A 1112 5.29 24.82 48.98
N PRO A 1113 5.88 25.99 48.68
CA PRO A 1113 5.19 27.27 48.83
C PRO A 1113 3.93 27.35 47.94
N ALA A 1114 2.82 27.79 48.51
CA ALA A 1114 1.54 27.87 47.80
C ALA A 1114 1.51 29.07 46.84
N ALA A 1115 1.87 28.83 45.58
CA ALA A 1115 1.81 29.83 44.50
C ALA A 1115 1.33 29.25 43.14
N TRP A 1116 0.81 28.02 43.12
CA TRP A 1116 0.28 27.36 41.92
C TRP A 1116 -0.97 26.54 42.23
N VAL A 1117 -2.10 26.97 41.68
CA VAL A 1117 -3.34 26.20 41.46
C VAL A 1117 -3.63 26.28 39.97
#